data_AF-A0A850PHT9-F1
#
_entry.id   AF-A0A850PHT9-F1
#
_cell.length_a   1.000
_cell.length_b   1.000
_cell.length_c   1.000
_cell.angle_alpha   90.00
_cell.angle_beta   90.00
_cell.angle_gamma   90.00
#
_symmetry.space_group_name_H-M   'P 1'
#
loop_
_entity.id
_entity.type
_entity.pdbx_description
1 polymer ?
#
loop_
_entity_poly.entity_id
_entity_poly.type
_entity_poly.pdbx_seq_one_letter_code
_entity_poly.pdbx_strand_id
1 'polypeptide(L)'
;MAKANYVGRVGALAVALGIGTAVVVSPGVVWAQPGNDTSSDGTADKARESSQDATARKDSTGDADAPQSSDTDDSDDTDDSDDTDESDDTDTDADAESDDTDTDSDAESDTDVGDGSVDIDDPSDDASSDDDADAEVETSKPRKQSSRDNSPQAPSERVEPSPDAESDDGDKPDTDQDATASEDADAEQPPTRGEAEAVIPGTVTESAGVADEDVAADLPATSAAAVVTTLLAPFVSPHGTDSPAAPIESPLLWAVLAFARRQFGQQRDEISQSGAQVGTTELVEAVDNAAPVPGEVTHGGPGFFTGSVSGRVTATDPDGDRLTFTGSTTTDKGQVTVLSSGRFIYSPTAAARHAAAADDATDADKVNTFTVTITDTAGNTATQLVTLDISPTNAVPFGARARAGAGNLSTGSVIVTVSAFDFDRDTLSFTGSPATDKGTLVDNGNGTFTYTPTAAAREAASEPGAPADARTDTLTFTVSDGHGGLRTASVTVDVTPVIEASASTPGRAAGPVIVSSNGTVYQVIYDVDPTTMLPTRTRVSILDENGQVLRTTGDIAGAPREQAPAVVRPDGSLVLTTYKESTNTTVISIVDGFGEVKKAGTVIGQASAPVQVTSNGTVFLQTRQFSQSGDRLVRLSTTNGVRVYSLGVAGGAPAIAPDGSAYVVAESPLFGIPSLLAVGPSGNARRVSLPLGAMTPDDAVIGPDGLAYFMVGRQSLSGSDMTRVYTFTGTSSTIREIPGGPVRETVVTADGVYQATYDESTGMSYISRISSDAITTSDPIDGFVINAITVTPTGTVYVALRDFSSLIDRVAVVSSDGEVATVAIPGSIVLVTPSVPSAGASVGNPNAGENGYVAYTDGGTTYLAVLDPDGTITRTVALPEGGVVTNPVSVSPDGAVYQVIQFRDAQGRVASEAVLTLSNDAVTTALPGSPLQPNYESIEFGPDGTAYLVTVESATFTYHFLGIDEDGATVVTLDATGPLVPQQSNYVFDQAALAFGADGTAYATLLGADAGVWALSPQGATKVLDVDLGPGGTLEPVAFGTDGTPYVTVTQRVGDEYVTTVQTFTPPTVL
;
A
#
# COMPACT_ATOMS: atom_id res chain seq x y z
N MET A 1 15.80 42.41 -37.94
CA MET A 1 16.09 40.96 -38.13
C MET A 1 16.40 40.33 -36.78
N ALA A 2 16.45 39.00 -36.69
CA ALA A 2 16.87 38.23 -35.51
C ALA A 2 16.07 38.42 -34.19
N LYS A 3 14.83 37.90 -34.16
CA LYS A 3 14.19 37.26 -32.98
C LYS A 3 12.88 36.57 -33.39
N ALA A 4 13.00 35.41 -34.05
CA ALA A 4 11.87 34.59 -34.50
C ALA A 4 12.28 33.10 -34.57
N ASN A 5 12.65 32.56 -33.40
CA ASN A 5 12.86 31.15 -33.10
C ASN A 5 12.58 30.96 -31.60
N TYR A 6 12.22 29.74 -31.15
CA TYR A 6 11.80 29.36 -29.78
C TYR A 6 10.31 29.51 -29.38
N VAL A 7 9.37 29.73 -30.31
CA VAL A 7 7.92 29.51 -30.05
C VAL A 7 7.37 28.45 -31.01
N GLY A 8 7.93 27.23 -30.94
CA GLY A 8 7.63 26.15 -31.89
C GLY A 8 7.91 24.74 -31.38
N ARG A 9 7.99 24.53 -30.05
CA ARG A 9 8.23 23.20 -29.44
C ARG A 9 7.27 22.79 -28.31
N VAL A 10 6.36 23.65 -27.88
CA VAL A 10 5.35 23.31 -26.85
C VAL A 10 4.10 22.70 -27.49
N GLY A 11 3.60 23.26 -28.60
CA GLY A 11 2.40 22.75 -29.30
C GLY A 11 2.56 21.33 -29.88
N ALA A 12 3.80 20.91 -30.19
CA ALA A 12 4.08 19.54 -30.64
C ALA A 12 4.04 18.52 -29.49
N LEU A 13 4.25 18.96 -28.24
CA LEU A 13 4.30 18.07 -27.08
C LEU A 13 2.90 17.67 -26.60
N ALA A 14 1.93 18.60 -26.66
CA ALA A 14 0.54 18.32 -26.30
C ALA A 14 -0.12 17.26 -27.22
N VAL A 15 0.17 17.31 -28.52
CA VAL A 15 -0.33 16.32 -29.50
C VAL A 15 0.34 14.95 -29.33
N ALA A 16 1.58 14.91 -28.83
CA ALA A 16 2.30 13.66 -28.53
C ALA A 16 1.90 13.02 -27.18
N LEU A 17 1.08 13.69 -26.36
CA LEU A 17 0.64 13.23 -25.03
C LEU A 17 -0.85 12.85 -24.96
N GLY A 18 -1.58 12.88 -26.08
CA GLY A 18 -2.92 12.27 -26.17
C GLY A 18 -4.07 12.99 -25.45
N ILE A 19 -3.87 14.21 -24.93
CA ILE A 19 -4.91 14.94 -24.19
C ILE A 19 -5.55 16.03 -25.06
N GLY A 20 -6.77 15.76 -25.56
CA GLY A 20 -7.72 16.76 -26.05
C GLY A 20 -7.95 16.80 -27.58
N THR A 21 -9.22 16.78 -27.98
CA THR A 21 -9.65 16.95 -29.38
C THR A 21 -9.78 18.43 -29.76
N ALA A 22 -9.04 18.88 -30.78
CA ALA A 22 -9.15 20.25 -31.29
C ALA A 22 -10.10 20.34 -32.50
N VAL A 23 -11.23 21.03 -32.33
CA VAL A 23 -12.14 21.37 -33.44
C VAL A 23 -11.58 22.58 -34.20
N VAL A 24 -11.31 22.40 -35.50
CA VAL A 24 -10.81 23.47 -36.38
C VAL A 24 -11.97 24.10 -37.15
N VAL A 25 -12.14 25.43 -37.03
CA VAL A 25 -13.08 26.21 -37.84
C VAL A 25 -12.31 27.31 -38.58
N SER A 26 -12.49 27.39 -39.90
CA SER A 26 -11.76 28.31 -40.78
C SER A 26 -12.30 29.75 -40.69
N PRO A 27 -11.45 30.79 -40.69
CA PRO A 27 -11.90 32.17 -40.64
C PRO A 27 -12.15 32.80 -42.03
N GLY A 28 -13.31 33.45 -42.18
CA GLY A 28 -13.48 34.62 -43.05
C GLY A 28 -14.22 34.44 -44.38
N VAL A 29 -15.38 35.10 -44.50
CA VAL A 29 -15.64 36.25 -45.41
C VAL A 29 -16.87 37.01 -44.85
N VAL A 30 -16.91 38.33 -45.01
CA VAL A 30 -18.05 39.21 -44.62
C VAL A 30 -18.46 40.03 -45.85
N TRP A 31 -19.76 40.22 -46.12
CA TRP A 31 -20.31 41.38 -46.85
C TRP A 31 -21.85 41.53 -46.70
N ALA A 32 -22.28 42.80 -46.53
CA ALA A 32 -23.63 43.36 -46.77
C ALA A 32 -24.85 43.07 -45.84
N GLN A 33 -25.58 44.16 -45.58
CA GLN A 33 -26.94 44.33 -44.99
C GLN A 33 -28.03 44.26 -46.10
N PRO A 34 -29.38 44.45 -45.88
CA PRO A 34 -30.11 44.99 -44.70
C PRO A 34 -31.47 44.30 -44.32
N GLY A 35 -32.13 44.78 -43.24
CA GLY A 35 -33.57 44.50 -42.99
C GLY A 35 -34.11 44.70 -41.55
N ASN A 36 -34.54 45.93 -41.23
CA ASN A 36 -35.61 46.39 -40.30
C ASN A 36 -35.87 45.77 -38.89
N ASP A 37 -35.83 46.67 -37.89
CA ASP A 37 -36.83 46.98 -36.83
C ASP A 37 -37.38 45.86 -35.91
N THR A 38 -37.30 45.92 -34.57
CA THR A 38 -37.67 47.03 -33.64
C THR A 38 -36.95 46.86 -32.27
N SER A 39 -36.40 47.92 -31.67
CA SER A 39 -36.97 48.73 -30.53
C SER A 39 -37.16 47.94 -29.20
N SER A 40 -36.75 48.42 -28.02
CA SER A 40 -36.25 49.76 -27.62
C SER A 40 -35.40 49.73 -26.32
N ASP A 41 -34.44 50.66 -26.24
CA ASP A 41 -33.89 51.37 -25.05
C ASP A 41 -33.30 50.59 -23.84
N GLY A 42 -32.28 51.10 -23.12
CA GLY A 42 -31.55 52.36 -23.35
C GLY A 42 -30.32 52.55 -22.44
N THR A 43 -29.17 52.71 -23.09
CA THR A 43 -27.90 53.43 -22.75
C THR A 43 -27.81 54.25 -21.45
N ALA A 44 -26.74 54.25 -20.63
CA ALA A 44 -25.27 54.23 -20.86
C ALA A 44 -24.62 55.57 -21.27
N ASP A 45 -23.38 55.85 -20.80
CA ASP A 45 -22.28 56.63 -21.46
C ASP A 45 -21.16 57.06 -20.47
N LYS A 46 -19.86 57.24 -20.84
CA LYS A 46 -19.06 56.81 -22.02
C LYS A 46 -17.54 57.11 -21.83
N ALA A 47 -16.68 56.47 -22.65
CA ALA A 47 -15.48 57.06 -23.30
C ALA A 47 -14.22 57.42 -22.43
N ARG A 48 -12.95 57.45 -22.92
CA ARG A 48 -12.33 57.09 -24.23
C ARG A 48 -10.77 57.04 -24.17
N GLU A 49 -10.15 56.35 -25.15
CA GLU A 49 -8.92 56.66 -25.97
C GLU A 49 -7.72 57.47 -25.37
N SER A 50 -6.43 57.30 -25.74
CA SER A 50 -5.73 56.42 -26.72
C SER A 50 -4.17 56.49 -26.66
N SER A 51 -3.51 55.39 -27.10
CA SER A 51 -2.24 55.31 -27.91
C SER A 51 -0.91 56.02 -27.58
N GLN A 52 0.17 55.19 -27.55
CA GLN A 52 1.48 55.33 -28.24
C GLN A 52 2.65 56.25 -27.74
N ASP A 53 3.66 55.58 -27.16
CA ASP A 53 5.05 55.39 -27.71
C ASP A 53 6.27 56.29 -27.34
N ALA A 54 7.45 55.64 -27.33
CA ALA A 54 8.84 56.09 -27.59
C ALA A 54 9.65 57.06 -26.65
N THR A 55 10.50 56.43 -25.82
CA THR A 55 11.99 56.65 -25.70
C THR A 55 12.66 57.84 -24.94
N ALA A 56 13.29 57.47 -23.82
CA ALA A 56 14.76 57.45 -23.57
C ALA A 56 15.60 58.67 -23.05
N ARG A 57 16.20 58.45 -21.86
CA ARG A 57 17.59 58.74 -21.41
C ARG A 57 18.14 60.18 -21.33
N LYS A 58 18.69 60.53 -20.14
CA LYS A 58 20.16 60.60 -19.93
C LYS A 58 20.61 60.72 -18.46
N ASP A 59 21.82 60.24 -18.17
CA ASP A 59 22.57 60.45 -16.92
C ASP A 59 23.34 61.79 -16.88
N SER A 60 23.64 62.27 -15.67
CA SER A 60 25.00 62.72 -15.29
C SER A 60 25.15 62.80 -13.75
N THR A 61 26.39 62.68 -13.25
CA THR A 61 26.77 62.40 -11.84
C THR A 61 27.38 63.59 -11.09
N GLY A 62 27.33 63.54 -9.75
CA GLY A 62 28.11 64.38 -8.80
C GLY A 62 27.25 64.93 -7.64
N ASP A 63 27.72 65.06 -6.39
CA ASP A 63 29.05 64.73 -5.80
C ASP A 63 28.98 64.70 -4.24
N ALA A 64 30.07 64.30 -3.58
CA ALA A 64 30.44 64.47 -2.15
C ALA A 64 29.86 63.54 -1.05
N ASP A 65 30.59 63.50 0.09
CA ASP A 65 30.62 62.45 1.12
C ASP A 65 29.96 62.77 2.50
N ALA A 66 29.69 61.65 3.22
CA ALA A 66 29.72 61.29 4.67
C ALA A 66 30.32 62.25 5.75
N PRO A 67 30.35 61.94 7.10
CA PRO A 67 30.10 60.63 7.77
C PRO A 67 29.44 60.56 9.20
N GLN A 68 28.90 59.35 9.49
CA GLN A 68 28.86 58.51 10.74
C GLN A 68 28.66 59.03 12.20
N SER A 69 28.07 58.13 13.03
CA SER A 69 28.08 58.04 14.53
C SER A 69 27.31 59.16 15.30
N SER A 70 26.80 59.02 16.53
CA SER A 70 26.60 57.88 17.50
C SER A 70 25.81 58.40 18.74
N ASP A 71 25.17 57.66 19.66
CA ASP A 71 24.52 56.32 19.78
C ASP A 71 23.84 56.25 21.21
N THR A 72 23.27 55.10 21.63
CA THR A 72 22.76 54.73 23.00
C THR A 72 21.47 55.35 23.62
N ASP A 73 20.77 54.48 24.39
CA ASP A 73 19.98 54.61 25.63
C ASP A 73 18.76 55.58 25.81
N ASP A 74 17.56 54.97 25.87
CA ASP A 74 16.65 54.79 27.04
C ASP A 74 16.09 55.96 27.91
N SER A 75 14.99 55.64 28.62
CA SER A 75 14.27 56.35 29.71
C SER A 75 13.31 57.53 29.42
N ASP A 76 12.04 57.26 29.75
CA ASP A 76 11.07 58.06 30.56
C ASP A 76 10.47 59.42 30.14
N ASP A 77 9.43 59.76 30.91
CA ASP A 77 8.64 61.01 31.05
C ASP A 77 7.61 61.44 29.96
N THR A 78 6.40 61.92 30.28
CA THR A 78 5.36 61.61 31.32
C THR A 78 4.08 62.44 31.07
N ASP A 79 2.98 62.07 31.75
CA ASP A 79 1.82 62.87 32.23
C ASP A 79 0.72 63.51 31.33
N ASP A 80 -0.50 63.41 31.90
CA ASP A 80 -1.67 64.31 31.90
C ASP A 80 -2.54 64.57 30.62
N SER A 81 -3.88 64.69 30.73
CA SER A 81 -4.80 64.55 31.89
C SER A 81 -6.29 64.31 31.52
N ASP A 82 -7.04 63.73 32.47
CA ASP A 82 -8.50 63.81 32.84
C ASP A 82 -9.58 64.31 31.82
N ASP A 83 -10.84 63.80 31.84
CA ASP A 83 -11.86 64.17 32.87
C ASP A 83 -13.15 63.28 32.89
N THR A 84 -13.54 62.86 34.11
CA THR A 84 -14.88 62.73 34.79
C THR A 84 -16.15 61.91 34.36
N ASP A 85 -16.83 61.46 35.44
CA ASP A 85 -18.30 61.28 35.73
C ASP A 85 -19.11 59.95 35.55
N GLU A 86 -19.10 59.15 36.63
CA GLU A 86 -20.23 58.63 37.46
C GLU A 86 -21.59 58.14 36.88
N SER A 87 -22.04 56.95 37.34
CA SER A 87 -23.28 56.76 38.16
C SER A 87 -23.32 55.36 38.83
N ASP A 88 -24.17 55.20 39.86
CA ASP A 88 -24.12 54.13 40.89
C ASP A 88 -25.43 53.30 41.01
N ASP A 89 -25.56 52.51 42.09
CA ASP A 89 -26.70 51.70 42.59
C ASP A 89 -26.70 50.19 42.21
N THR A 90 -26.66 49.14 43.07
CA THR A 90 -26.73 48.82 44.53
C THR A 90 -27.90 47.88 44.96
N ASP A 91 -27.79 47.31 46.17
CA ASP A 91 -28.64 46.31 46.88
C ASP A 91 -28.56 44.84 46.39
N THR A 92 -28.13 43.79 47.10
CA THR A 92 -28.05 43.34 48.53
C THR A 92 -29.31 42.69 49.14
N ASP A 93 -29.27 41.36 49.28
CA ASP A 93 -29.41 40.57 50.55
C ASP A 93 -29.36 39.07 50.18
N ALA A 94 -28.61 38.14 50.79
CA ALA A 94 -28.20 37.88 52.18
C ALA A 94 -29.18 36.95 52.94
N ASP A 95 -28.76 35.69 53.12
CA ASP A 95 -29.19 34.76 54.19
C ASP A 95 -28.07 33.73 54.44
N ALA A 96 -28.01 33.12 55.63
CA ALA A 96 -26.80 32.47 56.17
C ALA A 96 -27.00 31.00 56.65
N GLU A 97 -26.23 30.56 57.68
CA GLU A 97 -26.10 29.19 58.23
C GLU A 97 -25.26 28.22 57.35
N SER A 98 -24.41 27.30 57.85
CA SER A 98 -23.87 26.96 59.19
C SER A 98 -22.79 25.86 58.99
N ASP A 99 -21.75 25.61 59.78
CA ASP A 99 -21.26 26.14 61.07
C ASP A 99 -19.73 25.89 61.21
N ASP A 100 -19.07 26.43 62.23
CA ASP A 100 -17.64 26.23 62.59
C ASP A 100 -17.47 25.12 63.68
N THR A 101 -16.36 24.38 63.89
CA THR A 101 -15.03 24.16 63.25
C THR A 101 -14.42 22.82 63.79
N ASP A 102 -13.11 22.58 63.56
CA ASP A 102 -12.15 22.02 64.55
C ASP A 102 -11.81 20.49 64.66
N THR A 103 -10.58 20.16 64.20
CA THR A 103 -9.38 19.68 64.94
C THR A 103 -9.33 18.45 65.90
N ASP A 104 -8.08 17.95 66.03
CA ASP A 104 -7.42 17.24 67.15
C ASP A 104 -7.43 15.70 67.36
N SER A 105 -6.19 15.16 67.33
CA SER A 105 -5.55 14.24 68.31
C SER A 105 -5.61 12.69 68.19
N ASP A 106 -4.43 12.14 67.86
CA ASP A 106 -3.55 11.26 68.68
C ASP A 106 -4.07 9.98 69.42
N ALA A 107 -3.46 8.83 69.09
CA ALA A 107 -2.76 7.88 69.99
C ALA A 107 -2.39 6.58 69.21
N GLU A 108 -1.15 6.06 69.13
CA GLU A 108 -0.07 5.75 70.10
C GLU A 108 -0.13 4.37 70.78
N SER A 109 0.95 3.58 70.66
CA SER A 109 1.50 2.67 71.69
C SER A 109 2.76 1.88 71.23
N ASP A 110 3.92 2.45 71.57
CA ASP A 110 4.98 1.83 72.41
C ASP A 110 6.07 0.83 71.90
N THR A 111 7.32 1.22 72.23
CA THR A 111 8.52 0.43 72.63
C THR A 111 9.47 -0.24 71.60
N ASP A 112 10.81 -0.27 71.78
CA ASP A 112 11.78 0.57 72.55
C ASP A 112 13.26 0.22 72.18
N VAL A 113 14.23 1.12 72.49
CA VAL A 113 15.72 0.99 72.49
C VAL A 113 16.41 0.76 71.11
N GLY A 114 17.50 1.44 70.69
CA GLY A 114 18.45 2.44 71.24
C GLY A 114 19.82 2.30 70.50
N ASP A 115 20.86 3.15 70.56
CA ASP A 115 21.17 4.43 71.22
C ASP A 115 22.48 5.04 70.59
N GLY A 116 22.77 6.36 70.77
CA GLY A 116 24.02 7.05 70.35
C GLY A 116 23.97 7.83 69.01
N SER A 117 24.02 9.17 68.87
CA SER A 117 24.52 10.33 69.68
C SER A 117 26.04 10.59 69.55
N VAL A 118 26.60 11.80 69.32
CA VAL A 118 26.08 13.19 69.18
C VAL A 118 27.08 14.08 68.37
N ASP A 119 26.76 15.38 68.13
CA ASP A 119 27.69 16.56 68.07
C ASP A 119 28.66 16.78 66.86
N ILE A 120 28.98 18.00 66.37
CA ILE A 120 28.41 19.38 66.52
C ILE A 120 28.97 20.38 65.45
N ASP A 121 28.28 21.51 65.25
CA ASP A 121 28.65 22.84 64.67
C ASP A 121 29.20 23.10 63.23
N ASP A 122 28.78 24.27 62.74
CA ASP A 122 29.05 25.12 61.55
C ASP A 122 29.47 26.53 62.10
N PRO A 123 29.88 27.61 61.37
CA PRO A 123 30.35 27.82 59.98
C PRO A 123 31.73 28.56 59.88
N SER A 124 32.02 29.13 58.70
CA SER A 124 32.53 30.51 58.46
C SER A 124 34.02 30.79 58.06
N ASP A 125 34.14 31.33 56.83
CA ASP A 125 34.73 32.62 56.43
C ASP A 125 36.25 32.86 56.14
N ASP A 126 36.46 33.35 54.90
CA ASP A 126 37.35 34.40 54.36
C ASP A 126 38.90 34.36 54.38
N ALA A 127 39.44 33.97 53.21
CA ALA A 127 40.18 34.85 52.27
C ALA A 127 41.60 35.40 52.58
N SER A 128 42.17 36.04 51.53
CA SER A 128 43.52 36.65 51.38
C SER A 128 44.73 35.67 51.27
N SER A 129 45.76 35.91 50.43
CA SER A 129 45.95 36.88 49.32
C SER A 129 47.19 36.53 48.44
N ASP A 130 47.45 37.39 47.44
CA ASP A 130 48.77 37.73 46.84
C ASP A 130 49.36 36.90 45.67
N ASP A 131 49.21 37.50 44.47
CA ASP A 131 50.23 37.76 43.44
C ASP A 131 51.22 36.68 42.95
N ASP A 132 51.00 36.25 41.70
CA ASP A 132 52.03 35.75 40.77
C ASP A 132 52.67 36.91 39.98
N ALA A 133 53.96 36.81 39.61
CA ALA A 133 54.62 37.78 38.72
C ALA A 133 55.68 37.17 37.79
N ASP A 134 55.56 37.55 36.51
CA ASP A 134 56.56 37.57 35.44
C ASP A 134 57.28 36.29 34.97
N ALA A 135 56.84 35.79 33.80
CA ALA A 135 57.67 35.86 32.60
C ALA A 135 56.83 35.87 31.30
N GLU A 136 56.55 37.08 30.80
CA GLU A 136 56.39 37.53 29.39
C GLU A 136 55.75 36.62 28.29
N VAL A 137 54.98 37.06 27.28
CA VAL A 137 54.16 38.25 26.92
C VAL A 137 54.03 38.25 25.37
N GLU A 138 52.79 38.13 24.86
CA GLU A 138 52.26 38.77 23.63
C GLU A 138 52.88 38.57 22.20
N THR A 139 52.23 38.89 21.06
CA THR A 139 50.80 39.00 20.64
C THR A 139 50.70 38.86 19.10
N SER A 140 49.47 38.95 18.56
CA SER A 140 49.13 39.58 17.25
C SER A 140 49.09 38.71 15.97
N LYS A 141 47.85 38.36 15.56
CA LYS A 141 47.45 38.30 14.14
C LYS A 141 47.36 39.74 13.58
N PRO A 142 47.38 39.97 12.26
CA PRO A 142 46.10 40.37 11.64
C PRO A 142 45.89 40.07 10.13
N ARG A 143 44.60 40.21 9.74
CA ARG A 143 44.05 40.89 8.54
C ARG A 143 43.47 40.07 7.38
N LYS A 144 42.37 40.62 6.84
CA LYS A 144 41.61 40.27 5.61
C LYS A 144 42.40 40.81 4.37
N GLN A 145 42.02 40.65 3.07
CA GLN A 145 40.68 40.68 2.46
C GLN A 145 40.71 40.42 0.93
N SER A 146 39.60 39.94 0.34
CA SER A 146 39.27 40.01 -1.12
C SER A 146 40.13 39.13 -2.07
N SER A 147 39.78 38.87 -3.35
CA SER A 147 38.49 38.85 -4.09
C SER A 147 38.66 38.12 -5.46
N ARG A 148 37.55 37.91 -6.20
CA ARG A 148 37.48 37.35 -7.58
C ARG A 148 38.42 38.11 -8.55
N ASP A 149 38.86 37.60 -9.71
CA ASP A 149 38.15 36.76 -10.68
C ASP A 149 39.09 36.20 -11.80
N ASN A 150 38.53 35.35 -12.66
CA ASN A 150 38.83 35.12 -14.09
C ASN A 150 39.91 34.10 -14.54
N SER A 151 39.53 33.38 -15.61
CA SER A 151 40.29 32.47 -16.48
C SER A 151 40.84 33.25 -17.71
N PRO A 152 41.53 32.69 -18.74
CA PRO A 152 41.46 31.30 -19.24
C PRO A 152 42.75 30.67 -19.88
N GLN A 153 42.54 29.47 -20.45
CA GLN A 153 43.08 28.98 -21.75
C GLN A 153 44.27 28.00 -21.76
N ALA A 154 44.11 26.91 -22.53
CA ALA A 154 45.12 25.91 -22.87
C ALA A 154 45.63 26.11 -24.32
N PRO A 155 46.67 25.36 -24.77
CA PRO A 155 46.37 24.25 -25.70
C PRO A 155 47.24 22.99 -25.50
N SER A 156 46.95 21.95 -26.30
CA SER A 156 47.61 20.64 -26.33
C SER A 156 48.43 20.43 -27.61
N GLU A 157 49.40 19.51 -27.65
CA GLU A 157 49.71 18.72 -28.87
C GLU A 157 50.45 17.39 -28.59
N ARG A 158 50.75 16.61 -29.65
CA ARG A 158 50.85 15.13 -29.68
C ARG A 158 51.82 14.64 -30.79
N VAL A 159 52.61 13.57 -30.57
CA VAL A 159 53.43 12.88 -31.62
C VAL A 159 53.62 11.36 -31.35
N GLU A 160 53.69 10.54 -32.43
CA GLU A 160 53.87 9.06 -32.55
C GLU A 160 54.86 8.74 -33.74
N PRO A 161 55.25 7.49 -34.14
CA PRO A 161 54.66 6.15 -33.91
C PRO A 161 55.67 4.94 -33.77
N SER A 162 55.22 3.74 -34.20
CA SER A 162 55.83 2.37 -34.27
C SER A 162 56.84 2.18 -35.47
N PRO A 163 57.23 0.96 -35.99
CA PRO A 163 56.76 -0.45 -35.82
C PRO A 163 57.82 -1.62 -35.86
N ASP A 164 57.33 -2.88 -36.04
CA ASP A 164 57.97 -4.13 -36.58
C ASP A 164 58.97 -4.98 -35.73
N ALA A 165 59.13 -6.33 -35.87
CA ALA A 165 58.29 -7.44 -36.42
C ALA A 165 58.84 -8.89 -36.10
N GLU A 166 57.94 -9.90 -36.08
CA GLU A 166 57.95 -11.37 -36.42
C GLU A 166 59.12 -12.41 -36.18
N SER A 167 58.72 -13.70 -36.20
CA SER A 167 59.48 -14.99 -36.42
C SER A 167 60.19 -15.67 -35.21
N ASP A 168 60.40 -17.01 -35.11
CA ASP A 168 60.10 -18.17 -36.01
C ASP A 168 59.92 -19.53 -35.22
N ASP A 169 59.63 -20.62 -35.94
CA ASP A 169 59.32 -22.02 -35.50
C ASP A 169 60.49 -22.88 -34.92
N GLY A 170 60.19 -24.04 -34.30
CA GLY A 170 61.21 -25.03 -33.85
C GLY A 170 60.71 -26.37 -33.27
N ASP A 171 60.94 -27.49 -33.98
CA ASP A 171 60.31 -28.84 -33.79
C ASP A 171 60.96 -29.80 -32.74
N LYS A 172 60.29 -30.97 -32.55
CA LYS A 172 60.46 -32.19 -31.71
C LYS A 172 61.82 -32.97 -31.83
N PRO A 173 62.07 -34.20 -31.27
CA PRO A 173 61.17 -35.20 -30.64
C PRO A 173 61.70 -36.10 -29.46
N ASP A 174 60.88 -37.11 -29.10
CA ASP A 174 61.14 -38.44 -28.50
C ASP A 174 61.81 -38.66 -27.12
N THR A 175 61.10 -39.37 -26.22
CA THR A 175 61.41 -40.80 -25.87
C THR A 175 60.32 -41.47 -25.00
N ASP A 176 60.17 -42.80 -25.14
CA ASP A 176 59.23 -43.68 -24.40
C ASP A 176 59.93 -44.55 -23.31
N GLN A 177 59.12 -45.29 -22.53
CA GLN A 177 59.43 -46.49 -21.71
C GLN A 177 60.02 -46.28 -20.29
N ASP A 178 59.81 -47.16 -19.29
CA ASP A 178 58.77 -48.18 -18.98
C ASP A 178 59.00 -48.73 -17.53
N ALA A 179 58.06 -49.50 -16.95
CA ALA A 179 58.25 -50.55 -15.92
C ALA A 179 58.92 -50.19 -14.57
N THR A 180 58.25 -50.19 -13.40
CA THR A 180 57.94 -51.36 -12.49
C THR A 180 58.38 -51.00 -11.04
N ALA A 181 58.06 -51.72 -9.95
CA ALA A 181 56.86 -52.46 -9.50
C ALA A 181 57.10 -53.01 -8.05
N SER A 182 56.05 -53.09 -7.22
CA SER A 182 55.86 -54.02 -6.07
C SER A 182 54.46 -53.77 -5.47
N GLU A 183 53.53 -54.72 -5.27
CA GLU A 183 53.59 -56.05 -4.61
C GLU A 183 53.82 -55.94 -3.08
N ASP A 184 53.11 -56.61 -2.15
CA ASP A 184 51.82 -57.35 -2.08
C ASP A 184 51.33 -57.25 -0.60
N ALA A 185 50.13 -57.61 -0.12
CA ALA A 185 49.43 -58.92 -0.03
C ALA A 185 48.26 -58.77 0.99
N ASP A 186 47.27 -59.65 1.21
CA ASP A 186 46.53 -60.66 0.42
C ASP A 186 45.40 -61.25 1.33
N ALA A 187 44.57 -62.18 0.82
CA ALA A 187 43.67 -63.13 1.50
C ALA A 187 42.28 -62.63 2.00
N GLU A 188 41.15 -63.36 1.83
CA GLU A 188 40.83 -64.50 0.93
C GLU A 188 39.29 -64.68 0.80
N GLN A 189 38.82 -65.62 -0.04
CA GLN A 189 37.40 -65.86 -0.38
C GLN A 189 37.10 -67.40 -0.47
N PRO A 190 35.91 -67.87 -0.90
CA PRO A 190 34.57 -67.92 -0.28
C PRO A 190 34.25 -69.33 0.33
N PRO A 191 32.98 -69.74 0.56
CA PRO A 191 32.15 -70.34 -0.51
C PRO A 191 30.64 -69.97 -0.48
N THR A 192 29.82 -70.61 -1.32
CA THR A 192 28.46 -70.16 -1.75
C THR A 192 27.32 -71.15 -1.44
N ARG A 193 26.06 -70.74 -1.73
CA ARG A 193 24.87 -71.49 -2.26
C ARG A 193 23.56 -71.26 -1.47
N GLY A 194 22.35 -71.17 -2.06
CA GLY A 194 21.89 -71.26 -3.48
C GLY A 194 20.61 -70.40 -3.70
N GLU A 195 20.18 -70.07 -4.93
CA GLU A 195 19.55 -70.89 -6.02
C GLU A 195 18.12 -71.37 -5.69
N ALA A 196 17.08 -71.29 -6.56
CA ALA A 196 16.85 -70.68 -7.90
C ALA A 196 15.32 -70.37 -8.04
N GLU A 197 14.61 -70.00 -9.12
CA GLU A 197 14.70 -69.94 -10.61
C GLU A 197 14.03 -68.60 -11.11
N ALA A 198 14.03 -68.08 -12.36
CA ALA A 198 14.04 -68.58 -13.77
C ALA A 198 12.66 -69.03 -14.31
N VAL A 199 12.21 -68.80 -15.58
CA VAL A 199 12.80 -68.08 -16.74
C VAL A 199 11.75 -67.58 -17.79
N ILE A 200 12.19 -66.74 -18.76
CA ILE A 200 11.55 -66.08 -19.96
C ILE A 200 11.01 -67.04 -21.08
N PRO A 201 10.31 -66.65 -22.21
CA PRO A 201 10.30 -65.40 -23.06
C PRO A 201 8.88 -64.92 -23.55
N GLY A 202 8.64 -64.01 -24.54
CA GLY A 202 9.45 -62.96 -25.21
C GLY A 202 9.17 -62.67 -26.73
N THR A 203 8.96 -61.38 -27.11
CA THR A 203 9.10 -60.69 -28.44
C THR A 203 8.13 -60.87 -29.66
N VAL A 204 8.13 -59.83 -30.54
CA VAL A 204 7.71 -59.71 -31.98
C VAL A 204 6.34 -59.03 -32.29
N THR A 205 6.20 -58.51 -33.53
CA THR A 205 5.34 -57.41 -34.05
C THR A 205 4.14 -57.86 -34.92
N GLU A 206 3.30 -56.88 -35.33
CA GLU A 206 2.33 -56.84 -36.47
C GLU A 206 0.87 -57.36 -36.33
N SER A 207 -0.07 -56.38 -36.35
CA SER A 207 -1.25 -56.23 -37.24
C SER A 207 -2.42 -57.26 -37.33
N ALA A 208 -3.61 -56.69 -37.59
CA ALA A 208 -4.83 -57.25 -38.23
C ALA A 208 -5.83 -58.17 -37.46
N GLY A 209 -6.94 -57.55 -36.98
CA GLY A 209 -8.29 -57.71 -37.61
C GLY A 209 -9.30 -58.77 -37.12
N VAL A 210 -10.60 -58.49 -37.39
CA VAL A 210 -11.82 -59.37 -37.30
C VAL A 210 -12.27 -59.68 -35.84
N ALA A 211 -13.41 -59.22 -35.30
CA ALA A 211 -14.86 -59.37 -35.64
C ALA A 211 -15.42 -60.79 -35.34
N ASP A 212 -16.73 -61.05 -35.16
CA ASP A 212 -17.94 -60.21 -35.04
C ASP A 212 -18.40 -60.17 -33.54
N GLU A 213 -19.59 -59.84 -33.02
CA GLU A 213 -20.97 -59.48 -33.45
C GLU A 213 -21.38 -58.21 -32.63
N ASP A 214 -22.20 -57.22 -33.01
CA ASP A 214 -23.39 -57.03 -33.88
C ASP A 214 -24.74 -56.95 -33.13
N VAL A 215 -25.21 -55.72 -32.90
CA VAL A 215 -26.65 -55.35 -32.83
C VAL A 215 -26.85 -53.94 -33.45
N ALA A 216 -27.37 -53.89 -34.68
CA ALA A 216 -28.02 -52.79 -35.42
C ALA A 216 -28.26 -51.43 -34.70
N ALA A 217 -27.84 -50.26 -35.23
CA ALA A 217 -28.23 -49.56 -36.49
C ALA A 217 -29.59 -48.83 -36.42
N ASP A 218 -29.86 -47.70 -37.10
CA ASP A 218 -29.20 -47.06 -38.25
C ASP A 218 -29.25 -45.50 -38.20
N LEU A 219 -28.58 -44.82 -39.13
CA LEU A 219 -28.47 -43.35 -39.27
C LEU A 219 -29.64 -42.69 -40.04
N PRO A 220 -29.75 -41.35 -40.02
CA PRO A 220 -29.38 -40.57 -41.22
C PRO A 220 -28.44 -39.39 -40.88
N ALA A 221 -27.41 -39.04 -41.66
CA ALA A 221 -27.29 -38.83 -43.12
C ALA A 221 -27.65 -37.40 -43.62
N THR A 222 -26.66 -36.50 -43.46
CA THR A 222 -26.27 -35.42 -44.39
C THR A 222 -27.25 -34.32 -44.86
N SER A 223 -26.89 -33.08 -44.48
CA SER A 223 -26.78 -31.88 -45.34
C SER A 223 -27.99 -30.94 -45.59
N ALA A 224 -27.62 -29.66 -45.77
CA ALA A 224 -28.36 -28.49 -46.25
C ALA A 224 -29.24 -27.66 -45.27
N ALA A 225 -29.23 -26.34 -45.54
CA ALA A 225 -30.15 -25.28 -45.09
C ALA A 225 -30.20 -24.85 -43.61
N ALA A 226 -29.35 -23.87 -43.25
CA ALA A 226 -29.77 -22.68 -42.49
C ALA A 226 -28.80 -21.51 -42.74
N VAL A 227 -29.32 -20.32 -43.07
CA VAL A 227 -28.54 -19.06 -43.17
C VAL A 227 -29.41 -17.95 -42.56
N VAL A 228 -28.77 -16.89 -42.06
CA VAL A 228 -29.37 -15.63 -41.57
C VAL A 228 -30.09 -15.71 -40.22
N THR A 229 -29.43 -15.19 -39.19
CA THR A 229 -29.92 -13.95 -38.54
C THR A 229 -28.75 -13.17 -37.94
N THR A 230 -28.49 -12.00 -38.51
CA THR A 230 -27.47 -11.05 -38.03
C THR A 230 -28.11 -10.02 -37.10
N LEU A 231 -27.31 -9.43 -36.21
CA LEU A 231 -27.57 -8.28 -35.32
C LEU A 231 -28.83 -7.44 -35.64
N LEU A 232 -29.63 -7.14 -34.59
CA LEU A 232 -29.71 -5.76 -34.04
C LEU A 232 -30.68 -5.66 -32.84
N ALA A 233 -30.17 -5.21 -31.69
CA ALA A 233 -30.94 -4.58 -30.63
C ALA A 233 -30.04 -3.65 -29.78
N PRO A 234 -30.14 -2.31 -29.91
CA PRO A 234 -29.50 -1.36 -29.00
C PRO A 234 -30.34 -1.12 -27.73
N PHE A 235 -29.79 -0.30 -26.82
CA PHE A 235 -30.27 -0.04 -25.46
C PHE A 235 -31.65 0.65 -25.29
N VAL A 236 -32.14 0.59 -24.04
CA VAL A 236 -33.18 1.40 -23.35
C VAL A 236 -34.66 0.95 -23.43
N SER A 237 -35.24 0.66 -22.26
CA SER A 237 -36.69 0.51 -21.99
C SER A 237 -37.31 1.84 -21.54
N PRO A 238 -38.63 2.08 -21.67
CA PRO A 238 -39.55 1.72 -20.57
C PRO A 238 -40.97 1.29 -21.03
N HIS A 239 -41.92 1.15 -20.08
CA HIS A 239 -43.27 0.63 -20.30
C HIS A 239 -44.30 1.65 -20.84
N GLY A 240 -45.16 1.13 -21.72
CA GLY A 240 -46.55 1.48 -22.12
C GLY A 240 -47.30 2.75 -21.68
N THR A 241 -48.13 3.25 -22.60
CA THR A 241 -49.59 3.47 -22.43
C THR A 241 -50.32 3.62 -23.78
N ASP A 242 -51.44 2.90 -23.93
CA ASP A 242 -52.66 3.26 -24.70
C ASP A 242 -52.64 3.55 -26.22
N SER A 243 -53.84 3.73 -26.77
CA SER A 243 -54.23 3.55 -28.19
C SER A 243 -55.14 4.71 -28.68
N PRO A 244 -55.69 4.70 -29.92
CA PRO A 244 -55.03 4.56 -31.22
C PRO A 244 -55.43 5.69 -32.21
N ALA A 245 -54.56 6.06 -33.17
CA ALA A 245 -54.93 6.95 -34.27
C ALA A 245 -54.20 6.62 -35.60
N ALA A 246 -54.95 6.74 -36.70
CA ALA A 246 -54.66 6.23 -38.05
C ALA A 246 -53.26 6.54 -38.66
N PRO A 247 -52.62 5.58 -39.35
CA PRO A 247 -51.54 5.87 -40.30
C PRO A 247 -52.12 6.44 -41.60
N ILE A 248 -51.57 7.55 -42.09
CA ILE A 248 -51.88 8.08 -43.43
C ILE A 248 -50.81 7.58 -44.42
N GLU A 249 -51.27 7.18 -45.60
CA GLU A 249 -50.53 6.42 -46.60
C GLU A 249 -49.35 7.19 -47.22
N SER A 250 -48.25 6.48 -47.50
CA SER A 250 -47.25 6.90 -48.49
C SER A 250 -47.37 5.99 -49.74
N PRO A 251 -47.66 6.52 -50.94
CA PRO A 251 -48.00 5.69 -52.11
C PRO A 251 -46.90 4.72 -52.59
N LEU A 252 -45.65 4.92 -52.19
CA LEU A 252 -44.51 4.11 -52.62
C LEU A 252 -44.58 2.64 -52.16
N LEU A 253 -45.26 2.36 -51.03
CA LEU A 253 -45.36 1.00 -50.50
C LEU A 253 -46.21 0.09 -51.40
N TRP A 254 -47.25 0.65 -52.04
CA TRP A 254 -48.10 -0.06 -53.01
C TRP A 254 -47.39 -0.34 -54.34
N ALA A 255 -46.50 0.55 -54.78
CA ALA A 255 -45.74 0.36 -56.02
C ALA A 255 -44.80 -0.86 -55.95
N VAL A 256 -44.20 -1.12 -54.78
CA VAL A 256 -43.28 -2.26 -54.57
C VAL A 256 -44.05 -3.58 -54.45
N LEU A 257 -45.15 -3.62 -53.68
CA LEU A 257 -45.99 -4.82 -53.55
C LEU A 257 -46.65 -5.26 -54.87
N ALA A 258 -46.84 -4.34 -55.83
CA ALA A 258 -47.38 -4.67 -57.15
C ALA A 258 -46.38 -5.37 -58.09
N PHE A 259 -45.07 -5.25 -57.86
CA PHE A 259 -44.04 -5.86 -58.69
C PHE A 259 -43.76 -7.32 -58.26
N ALA A 260 -43.59 -7.55 -56.95
CA ALA A 260 -43.20 -8.83 -56.36
C ALA A 260 -44.24 -9.97 -56.48
N ARG A 261 -45.36 -9.77 -57.19
CA ARG A 261 -46.41 -10.78 -57.38
C ARG A 261 -46.64 -11.19 -58.83
N ARG A 262 -45.69 -10.88 -59.74
CA ARG A 262 -45.85 -11.10 -61.19
C ARG A 262 -44.62 -11.66 -61.91
N GLN A 263 -43.63 -12.22 -61.22
CA GLN A 263 -42.48 -12.85 -61.90
C GLN A 263 -41.82 -14.00 -61.09
N PHE A 264 -42.58 -15.07 -60.87
CA PHE A 264 -42.05 -16.42 -60.63
C PHE A 264 -42.97 -17.41 -61.38
N GLY A 265 -42.42 -18.24 -62.27
CA GLY A 265 -43.24 -19.17 -63.04
C GLY A 265 -42.66 -19.74 -64.34
N GLN A 266 -41.74 -20.71 -64.20
CA GLN A 266 -41.46 -21.85 -65.09
C GLN A 266 -40.88 -21.56 -66.48
N GLN A 267 -40.42 -22.58 -67.22
CA GLN A 267 -39.22 -23.41 -67.03
C GLN A 267 -38.78 -23.90 -68.42
N ARG A 268 -37.49 -23.78 -68.77
CA ARG A 268 -37.07 -23.89 -70.17
C ARG A 268 -37.26 -25.29 -70.80
N ASP A 269 -37.66 -25.27 -72.07
CA ASP A 269 -37.55 -26.29 -73.13
C ASP A 269 -38.53 -27.49 -73.10
N GLU A 270 -39.50 -27.45 -74.01
CA GLU A 270 -40.11 -28.64 -74.62
C GLU A 270 -39.08 -29.45 -75.44
N ILE A 271 -39.34 -30.75 -75.68
CA ILE A 271 -39.20 -31.42 -77.00
C ILE A 271 -39.70 -32.88 -76.91
N SER A 272 -40.70 -33.27 -77.73
CA SER A 272 -40.70 -34.53 -78.52
C SER A 272 -41.96 -34.81 -79.35
N GLN A 273 -41.78 -34.78 -80.68
CA GLN A 273 -42.37 -35.65 -81.72
C GLN A 273 -43.75 -36.32 -81.50
N SER A 274 -44.74 -35.97 -82.34
CA SER A 274 -45.16 -36.78 -83.52
C SER A 274 -46.35 -36.11 -84.23
N GLY A 275 -46.56 -36.33 -85.54
CA GLY A 275 -47.48 -35.52 -86.35
C GLY A 275 -48.54 -36.27 -87.14
N ALA A 276 -49.81 -35.80 -87.06
CA ALA A 276 -50.88 -36.10 -88.02
C ALA A 276 -52.05 -35.07 -88.03
N GLN A 277 -51.75 -33.81 -88.38
CA GLN A 277 -52.63 -32.83 -89.06
C GLN A 277 -54.04 -32.45 -88.50
N VAL A 278 -54.33 -31.14 -88.53
CA VAL A 278 -55.66 -30.48 -88.37
C VAL A 278 -56.22 -30.39 -86.93
N GLY A 279 -55.53 -29.61 -86.10
CA GLY A 279 -56.05 -28.92 -84.91
C GLY A 279 -55.13 -27.73 -84.62
N THR A 280 -55.67 -26.54 -84.30
CA THR A 280 -54.86 -25.32 -84.19
C THR A 280 -54.82 -24.76 -82.77
N THR A 281 -53.60 -24.40 -82.34
CA THR A 281 -53.26 -23.61 -81.16
C THR A 281 -53.26 -24.36 -79.83
N GLU A 282 -52.05 -24.72 -79.39
CA GLU A 282 -51.71 -25.18 -78.04
C GLU A 282 -50.59 -24.26 -77.50
N LEU A 283 -50.33 -24.26 -76.19
CA LEU A 283 -49.45 -23.27 -75.53
C LEU A 283 -47.98 -23.69 -75.53
N VAL A 284 -47.08 -22.71 -75.60
CA VAL A 284 -45.64 -22.87 -75.33
C VAL A 284 -45.39 -22.49 -73.87
N GLU A 285 -44.64 -23.30 -73.14
CA GLU A 285 -44.27 -23.03 -71.74
C GLU A 285 -43.27 -21.86 -71.62
N ALA A 286 -43.20 -21.26 -70.43
CA ALA A 286 -42.32 -20.12 -70.15
C ALA A 286 -40.86 -20.56 -69.89
N VAL A 287 -39.96 -19.63 -69.53
CA VAL A 287 -38.57 -19.95 -69.15
C VAL A 287 -38.30 -19.49 -67.71
N ASP A 288 -37.88 -20.40 -66.83
CA ASP A 288 -37.43 -20.08 -65.47
C ASP A 288 -36.04 -19.47 -65.60
N ASN A 289 -35.86 -18.32 -64.98
CA ASN A 289 -34.54 -17.73 -64.76
C ASN A 289 -33.76 -18.66 -63.82
N ALA A 290 -32.63 -19.21 -64.27
CA ALA A 290 -31.73 -19.92 -63.38
C ALA A 290 -31.14 -18.96 -62.33
N ALA A 291 -30.70 -19.49 -61.19
CA ALA A 291 -30.00 -18.68 -60.20
C ALA A 291 -28.56 -18.34 -60.68
N PRO A 292 -28.00 -17.19 -60.27
CA PRO A 292 -26.61 -16.83 -60.56
C PRO A 292 -25.63 -17.92 -60.10
N VAL A 293 -24.63 -18.23 -60.92
CA VAL A 293 -23.52 -19.11 -60.53
C VAL A 293 -22.36 -18.27 -60.01
N PRO A 294 -21.96 -18.39 -58.73
CA PRO A 294 -20.76 -17.73 -58.21
C PRO A 294 -19.51 -18.19 -58.96
N GLY A 295 -18.58 -17.27 -59.19
CA GLY A 295 -17.29 -17.52 -59.82
C GLY A 295 -16.13 -17.10 -58.91
N GLU A 296 -14.94 -17.08 -59.49
CA GLU A 296 -13.68 -16.78 -58.80
C GLU A 296 -13.73 -15.50 -57.95
N VAL A 297 -13.17 -15.60 -56.74
CA VAL A 297 -12.87 -14.49 -55.85
C VAL A 297 -11.41 -14.09 -56.07
N THR A 298 -11.20 -12.86 -56.52
CA THR A 298 -9.86 -12.32 -56.78
C THR A 298 -9.56 -11.18 -55.83
N HIS A 299 -8.41 -11.17 -55.16
CA HIS A 299 -7.98 -10.08 -54.28
C HIS A 299 -6.48 -9.84 -54.39
N GLY A 300 -6.03 -8.64 -54.03
CA GLY A 300 -4.62 -8.40 -53.69
C GLY A 300 -4.34 -8.78 -52.23
N GLY A 301 -3.07 -8.91 -51.86
CA GLY A 301 -2.70 -9.03 -50.44
C GLY A 301 -2.96 -7.74 -49.65
N PRO A 302 -2.89 -7.78 -48.31
CA PRO A 302 -3.11 -6.61 -47.45
C PRO A 302 -2.18 -5.43 -47.74
N GLY A 303 -2.72 -4.22 -47.75
CA GLY A 303 -1.96 -2.99 -47.92
C GLY A 303 -1.09 -2.65 -46.70
N PHE A 304 0.23 -2.60 -46.88
CA PHE A 304 1.26 -2.48 -45.82
C PHE A 304 0.97 -1.44 -44.71
N PHE A 305 0.41 -0.28 -45.04
CA PHE A 305 0.16 0.79 -44.06
C PHE A 305 -1.18 0.69 -43.31
N THR A 306 -2.17 -0.04 -43.82
CA THR A 306 -3.55 -0.02 -43.30
C THR A 306 -4.18 -1.41 -43.12
N GLY A 307 -3.45 -2.47 -43.48
CA GLY A 307 -3.99 -3.83 -43.62
C GLY A 307 -5.12 -3.98 -44.66
N SER A 308 -5.47 -2.92 -45.40
CA SER A 308 -6.68 -2.94 -46.25
C SER A 308 -6.49 -3.78 -47.49
N VAL A 309 -7.46 -4.64 -47.78
CA VAL A 309 -7.48 -5.54 -48.94
C VAL A 309 -8.50 -5.04 -49.96
N SER A 310 -8.17 -5.13 -51.25
CA SER A 310 -9.11 -4.82 -52.35
C SER A 310 -9.23 -6.02 -53.28
N GLY A 311 -10.45 -6.30 -53.72
CA GLY A 311 -10.73 -7.46 -54.57
C GLY A 311 -12.00 -7.33 -55.41
N ARG A 312 -12.39 -8.45 -56.00
CA ARG A 312 -13.58 -8.62 -56.83
C ARG A 312 -14.06 -10.07 -56.78
N VAL A 313 -15.34 -10.24 -56.43
CA VAL A 313 -16.10 -11.46 -56.72
C VAL A 313 -16.56 -11.42 -58.17
N THR A 314 -16.46 -12.55 -58.87
CA THR A 314 -17.07 -12.75 -60.18
C THR A 314 -18.24 -13.72 -60.08
N ALA A 315 -19.13 -13.70 -61.07
CA ALA A 315 -20.28 -14.59 -61.18
C ALA A 315 -20.74 -14.61 -62.64
N THR A 316 -21.43 -15.68 -63.04
CA THR A 316 -22.02 -15.85 -64.37
C THR A 316 -23.47 -16.27 -64.24
N ASP A 317 -24.32 -15.67 -65.05
CA ASP A 317 -25.73 -16.03 -65.13
C ASP A 317 -25.96 -17.00 -66.31
N PRO A 318 -26.65 -18.15 -66.13
CA PRO A 318 -26.86 -19.12 -67.20
C PRO A 318 -27.75 -18.60 -68.35
N ASP A 319 -28.71 -17.71 -68.05
CA ASP A 319 -29.62 -17.10 -69.03
C ASP A 319 -29.06 -15.77 -69.59
N GLY A 320 -27.95 -15.28 -69.01
CA GLY A 320 -27.25 -14.07 -69.42
C GLY A 320 -27.74 -12.81 -68.71
N ASP A 321 -28.46 -12.98 -67.60
CA ASP A 321 -29.17 -11.94 -66.88
C ASP A 321 -28.25 -10.96 -66.12
N ARG A 322 -28.74 -9.77 -65.76
CA ARG A 322 -27.88 -8.71 -65.21
C ARG A 322 -27.66 -8.85 -63.71
N LEU A 323 -26.52 -9.43 -63.35
CA LEU A 323 -26.10 -9.58 -61.96
C LEU A 323 -25.80 -8.24 -61.24
N THR A 324 -26.19 -8.20 -59.97
CA THR A 324 -25.84 -7.17 -58.97
C THR A 324 -25.23 -7.84 -57.74
N PHE A 325 -24.39 -7.11 -57.01
CA PHE A 325 -23.61 -7.63 -55.88
C PHE A 325 -23.82 -6.78 -54.64
N THR A 326 -24.07 -7.42 -53.50
CA THR A 326 -24.25 -6.82 -52.17
C THR A 326 -23.52 -7.67 -51.11
N GLY A 327 -23.42 -7.19 -49.88
CA GLY A 327 -22.81 -7.94 -48.78
C GLY A 327 -22.76 -7.11 -47.50
N SER A 328 -22.29 -7.72 -46.40
CA SER A 328 -22.15 -7.04 -45.11
C SER A 328 -21.26 -5.78 -45.22
N THR A 329 -21.63 -4.72 -44.50
CA THR A 329 -20.84 -3.48 -44.42
C THR A 329 -19.79 -3.51 -43.30
N THR A 330 -19.93 -4.45 -42.36
CA THR A 330 -19.03 -4.64 -41.22
C THR A 330 -18.84 -6.12 -40.93
N THR A 331 -17.73 -6.40 -40.24
CA THR A 331 -17.36 -7.64 -39.57
C THR A 331 -16.82 -7.25 -38.20
N ASP A 332 -16.78 -8.18 -37.25
CA ASP A 332 -16.06 -8.04 -35.97
C ASP A 332 -14.61 -7.55 -36.18
N LYS A 333 -13.93 -8.06 -37.21
CA LYS A 333 -12.53 -7.74 -37.52
C LYS A 333 -12.31 -6.50 -38.37
N GLY A 334 -13.35 -5.82 -38.88
CA GLY A 334 -13.18 -4.63 -39.74
C GLY A 334 -14.38 -4.23 -40.60
N GLN A 335 -14.22 -3.17 -41.39
CA GLN A 335 -15.27 -2.71 -42.32
C GLN A 335 -15.12 -3.29 -43.71
N VAL A 336 -16.25 -3.57 -44.36
CA VAL A 336 -16.34 -4.11 -45.72
C VAL A 336 -17.19 -3.17 -46.58
N THR A 337 -16.81 -2.95 -47.82
CA THR A 337 -17.60 -2.20 -48.80
C THR A 337 -17.68 -3.00 -50.09
N VAL A 338 -18.86 -3.59 -50.36
CA VAL A 338 -19.15 -4.29 -51.63
C VAL A 338 -19.82 -3.31 -52.59
N LEU A 339 -19.27 -3.17 -53.78
CA LEU A 339 -19.85 -2.41 -54.88
C LEU A 339 -20.67 -3.33 -55.79
N SER A 340 -21.74 -2.82 -56.38
CA SER A 340 -22.66 -3.55 -57.28
C SER A 340 -22.04 -4.07 -58.60
N SER A 341 -20.72 -3.97 -58.75
CA SER A 341 -19.89 -4.53 -59.84
C SER A 341 -19.08 -5.77 -59.41
N GLY A 342 -19.30 -6.25 -58.19
CA GLY A 342 -18.57 -7.35 -57.55
C GLY A 342 -17.25 -6.94 -56.90
N ARG A 343 -16.76 -5.70 -57.14
CA ARG A 343 -15.56 -5.17 -56.48
C ARG A 343 -15.82 -4.92 -55.00
N PHE A 344 -14.86 -5.23 -54.15
CA PHE A 344 -14.94 -4.95 -52.72
C PHE A 344 -13.65 -4.32 -52.16
N ILE A 345 -13.79 -3.65 -51.01
CA ILE A 345 -12.69 -3.20 -50.16
C ILE A 345 -12.97 -3.71 -48.74
N TYR A 346 -11.96 -4.25 -48.07
CA TYR A 346 -11.96 -4.58 -46.65
C TYR A 346 -10.87 -3.75 -45.95
N SER A 347 -11.17 -3.23 -44.76
CA SER A 347 -10.23 -2.54 -43.89
C SER A 347 -10.33 -3.13 -42.47
N PRO A 348 -9.32 -3.88 -41.99
CA PRO A 348 -9.31 -4.44 -40.65
C PRO A 348 -9.24 -3.35 -39.57
N THR A 349 -9.70 -3.65 -38.35
CA THR A 349 -9.49 -2.78 -37.18
C THR A 349 -8.04 -2.86 -36.69
N ALA A 350 -7.59 -1.87 -35.91
CA ALA A 350 -6.28 -1.94 -35.25
C ALA A 350 -6.19 -3.18 -34.33
N ALA A 351 -7.21 -3.41 -33.50
CA ALA A 351 -7.29 -4.56 -32.60
C ALA A 351 -7.21 -5.91 -33.35
N ALA A 352 -7.87 -6.06 -34.50
CA ALA A 352 -7.79 -7.29 -35.30
C ALA A 352 -6.40 -7.50 -35.92
N ARG A 353 -5.71 -6.41 -36.33
CA ARG A 353 -4.30 -6.51 -36.78
C ARG A 353 -3.34 -6.80 -35.63
N HIS A 354 -3.67 -6.39 -34.42
CA HIS A 354 -2.86 -6.63 -33.22
C HIS A 354 -3.03 -8.08 -32.72
N ALA A 355 -4.27 -8.57 -32.59
CA ALA A 355 -4.53 -9.98 -32.30
C ALA A 355 -3.93 -10.95 -33.33
N ALA A 356 -3.87 -10.56 -34.62
CA ALA A 356 -3.18 -11.33 -35.66
C ALA A 356 -1.64 -11.36 -35.51
N ALA A 357 -1.07 -10.53 -34.64
CA ALA A 357 0.37 -10.39 -34.39
C ALA A 357 0.86 -11.15 -33.15
N ALA A 358 -0.02 -11.69 -32.30
CA ALA A 358 0.38 -12.46 -31.13
C ALA A 358 1.20 -13.70 -31.52
N ASP A 359 2.19 -14.05 -30.70
CA ASP A 359 3.07 -15.20 -30.94
C ASP A 359 2.31 -16.54 -30.89
N ASP A 360 1.16 -16.59 -30.18
CA ASP A 360 0.22 -17.71 -30.13
C ASP A 360 -1.04 -17.54 -31.02
N ALA A 361 -1.15 -16.44 -31.78
CA ALA A 361 -2.34 -16.09 -32.57
C ALA A 361 -2.83 -17.24 -33.45
N THR A 362 -4.13 -17.54 -33.43
CA THR A 362 -4.67 -18.67 -34.19
C THR A 362 -4.79 -18.36 -35.68
N ASP A 363 -4.96 -19.40 -36.50
CA ASP A 363 -5.30 -19.24 -37.92
C ASP A 363 -6.59 -18.43 -38.14
N ALA A 364 -7.52 -18.49 -37.17
CA ALA A 364 -8.74 -17.69 -37.21
C ALA A 364 -8.46 -16.19 -36.96
N ASP A 365 -7.48 -15.85 -36.11
CA ASP A 365 -7.10 -14.47 -35.81
C ASP A 365 -6.42 -13.78 -36.99
N LYS A 366 -5.65 -14.55 -37.75
CA LYS A 366 -4.92 -14.13 -38.94
C LYS A 366 -5.80 -13.91 -40.18
N VAL A 367 -7.11 -14.21 -40.14
CA VAL A 367 -8.04 -14.03 -41.27
C VAL A 367 -9.37 -13.37 -40.89
N ASN A 368 -10.07 -12.85 -41.88
CA ASN A 368 -11.48 -12.44 -41.80
C ASN A 368 -12.32 -13.14 -42.88
N THR A 369 -13.60 -13.39 -42.60
CA THR A 369 -14.53 -14.01 -43.56
C THR A 369 -15.84 -13.22 -43.66
N PHE A 370 -16.34 -13.00 -44.88
CA PHE A 370 -17.67 -12.41 -45.09
C PHE A 370 -18.34 -12.95 -46.35
N THR A 371 -19.67 -12.83 -46.42
CA THR A 371 -20.47 -13.28 -47.57
C THR A 371 -20.84 -12.13 -48.51
N VAL A 372 -20.68 -12.36 -49.81
CA VAL A 372 -21.19 -11.52 -50.89
C VAL A 372 -22.41 -12.19 -51.51
N THR A 373 -23.55 -11.50 -51.52
CA THR A 373 -24.80 -11.94 -52.16
C THR A 373 -24.86 -11.40 -53.59
N ILE A 374 -25.07 -12.30 -54.53
CA ILE A 374 -25.25 -12.05 -55.96
C ILE A 374 -26.75 -12.16 -56.26
N THR A 375 -27.30 -11.24 -57.06
CA THR A 375 -28.73 -11.23 -57.43
C THR A 375 -28.90 -10.94 -58.92
N ASP A 376 -29.71 -11.73 -59.62
CA ASP A 376 -30.07 -11.52 -61.04
C ASP A 376 -31.13 -10.40 -61.19
N THR A 377 -31.76 -10.29 -62.37
CA THR A 377 -32.85 -9.33 -62.61
C THR A 377 -34.25 -9.91 -62.38
N ALA A 378 -34.38 -11.21 -62.08
CA ALA A 378 -35.62 -11.86 -61.67
C ALA A 378 -35.83 -11.85 -60.13
N GLY A 379 -34.74 -11.77 -59.36
CA GLY A 379 -34.70 -11.83 -57.90
C GLY A 379 -34.11 -13.12 -57.31
N ASN A 380 -33.57 -14.04 -58.12
CA ASN A 380 -32.85 -15.19 -57.60
C ASN A 380 -31.51 -14.76 -56.99
N THR A 381 -31.04 -15.50 -55.98
CA THR A 381 -29.79 -15.19 -55.29
C THR A 381 -28.84 -16.37 -55.18
N ALA A 382 -27.54 -16.03 -55.11
CA ALA A 382 -26.47 -16.95 -54.73
C ALA A 382 -25.47 -16.24 -53.82
N THR A 383 -24.74 -16.98 -53.00
CA THR A 383 -23.81 -16.44 -52.00
C THR A 383 -22.39 -16.94 -52.22
N GLN A 384 -21.43 -16.02 -52.27
CA GLN A 384 -20.01 -16.33 -52.30
C GLN A 384 -19.36 -15.99 -50.95
N LEU A 385 -18.64 -16.93 -50.35
CA LEU A 385 -17.79 -16.66 -49.19
C LEU A 385 -16.47 -16.03 -49.65
N VAL A 386 -16.02 -14.99 -48.96
CA VAL A 386 -14.76 -14.29 -49.19
C VAL A 386 -13.92 -14.39 -47.91
N THR A 387 -12.79 -15.08 -47.98
CA THR A 387 -11.77 -15.14 -46.92
C THR A 387 -10.62 -14.22 -47.30
N LEU A 388 -10.15 -13.39 -46.36
CA LEU A 388 -9.04 -12.45 -46.57
C LEU A 388 -8.07 -12.52 -45.39
N ASP A 389 -6.77 -12.48 -45.69
CA ASP A 389 -5.72 -12.38 -44.67
C ASP A 389 -5.76 -11.02 -43.96
N ILE A 390 -5.42 -11.01 -42.68
CA ILE A 390 -5.18 -9.80 -41.89
C ILE A 390 -3.66 -9.63 -41.76
N SER A 391 -3.12 -8.51 -42.25
CA SER A 391 -1.71 -8.19 -42.01
C SER A 391 -1.52 -7.80 -40.54
N PRO A 392 -0.64 -8.50 -39.79
CA PRO A 392 -0.38 -8.17 -38.39
C PRO A 392 0.19 -6.77 -38.21
N THR A 393 0.07 -6.23 -36.99
CA THR A 393 0.70 -4.97 -36.56
C THR A 393 0.95 -5.03 -35.06
N ASN A 394 2.14 -4.65 -34.63
CA ASN A 394 2.48 -4.52 -33.22
C ASN A 394 3.47 -3.36 -33.04
N ALA A 395 3.31 -2.57 -31.97
CA ALA A 395 4.31 -1.64 -31.49
C ALA A 395 5.35 -2.37 -30.62
N VAL A 396 6.58 -2.50 -31.10
CA VAL A 396 7.66 -3.12 -30.30
C VAL A 396 7.98 -2.31 -29.03
N PRO A 397 8.40 -2.94 -27.90
CA PRO A 397 8.45 -2.28 -26.61
C PRO A 397 9.39 -1.05 -26.58
N PHE A 398 9.04 -0.08 -25.74
CA PHE A 398 9.75 1.19 -25.64
C PHE A 398 10.40 1.40 -24.27
N GLY A 399 11.50 2.17 -24.25
CA GLY A 399 12.11 2.67 -23.02
C GLY A 399 12.81 1.64 -22.13
N ALA A 400 13.00 0.40 -22.60
CA ALA A 400 13.57 -0.72 -21.85
C ALA A 400 14.87 -0.37 -21.11
N ARG A 401 14.89 -0.61 -19.78
CA ARG A 401 15.97 -0.28 -18.84
C ARG A 401 16.04 -1.32 -17.73
N ALA A 402 17.25 -1.74 -17.38
CA ALA A 402 17.55 -2.45 -16.16
C ALA A 402 18.24 -1.49 -15.15
N ARG A 403 18.05 -1.72 -13.86
CA ARG A 403 18.65 -0.96 -12.75
C ARG A 403 19.02 -1.89 -11.61
N ALA A 404 20.26 -1.80 -11.14
CA ALA A 404 20.73 -2.48 -9.95
C ALA A 404 20.43 -1.63 -8.70
N GLY A 405 20.08 -2.28 -7.60
CA GLY A 405 20.13 -1.70 -6.26
C GLY A 405 21.54 -1.75 -5.65
N ALA A 406 21.63 -1.49 -4.35
CA ALA A 406 22.82 -1.80 -3.58
C ALA A 406 23.02 -3.32 -3.45
N GLY A 407 24.26 -3.76 -3.29
CA GLY A 407 24.58 -5.11 -2.87
C GLY A 407 24.46 -5.26 -1.35
N ASN A 408 23.93 -6.39 -0.88
CA ASN A 408 23.92 -6.76 0.53
C ASN A 408 25.35 -7.07 1.00
N LEU A 409 25.80 -6.51 2.15
CA LEU A 409 27.17 -6.72 2.64
C LEU A 409 27.46 -8.18 3.05
N SER A 410 26.48 -8.92 3.58
CA SER A 410 26.64 -10.33 3.97
C SER A 410 26.85 -11.20 2.75
N THR A 411 25.86 -11.23 1.84
CA THR A 411 25.79 -12.21 0.74
C THR A 411 26.41 -11.70 -0.57
N GLY A 412 26.51 -10.38 -0.73
CA GLY A 412 26.84 -9.73 -2.00
C GLY A 412 25.68 -9.67 -3.01
N SER A 413 24.49 -10.15 -2.65
CA SER A 413 23.34 -10.21 -3.57
C SER A 413 22.77 -8.82 -3.89
N VAL A 414 22.29 -8.64 -5.13
CA VAL A 414 21.80 -7.38 -5.70
C VAL A 414 20.41 -7.61 -6.31
N ILE A 415 19.43 -6.82 -5.91
CA ILE A 415 18.13 -6.78 -6.60
C ILE A 415 18.25 -5.91 -7.86
N VAL A 416 17.76 -6.42 -8.99
CA VAL A 416 17.77 -5.76 -10.29
C VAL A 416 16.35 -5.59 -10.80
N THR A 417 15.89 -4.35 -10.96
CA THR A 417 14.58 -4.04 -11.55
C THR A 417 14.71 -3.85 -13.06
N VAL A 418 13.86 -4.51 -13.84
CA VAL A 418 13.73 -4.29 -15.29
C VAL A 418 12.40 -3.60 -15.57
N SER A 419 12.41 -2.62 -16.49
CA SER A 419 11.24 -1.81 -16.79
C SER A 419 11.22 -1.40 -18.26
N ALA A 420 10.04 -1.42 -18.86
CA ALA A 420 9.76 -0.93 -20.20
C ALA A 420 8.27 -0.47 -20.24
N PHE A 421 7.85 0.09 -21.37
CA PHE A 421 6.46 0.45 -21.62
C PHE A 421 6.08 0.04 -23.03
N ASP A 422 4.85 -0.43 -23.23
CA ASP A 422 4.29 -0.70 -24.55
C ASP A 422 3.12 0.23 -24.92
N PHE A 423 3.01 0.56 -26.20
CA PHE A 423 2.03 1.50 -26.76
C PHE A 423 0.68 0.87 -27.13
N ASP A 424 0.64 -0.39 -27.54
CA ASP A 424 -0.62 -1.12 -27.76
C ASP A 424 -1.20 -1.66 -26.42
N ARG A 425 -0.35 -1.68 -25.37
CA ARG A 425 -0.56 -2.00 -23.94
C ARG A 425 -0.44 -3.48 -23.59
N ASP A 426 0.48 -4.17 -24.25
CA ASP A 426 0.74 -5.58 -23.98
C ASP A 426 1.30 -5.87 -22.59
N THR A 427 1.06 -7.12 -22.14
CA THR A 427 1.64 -7.64 -20.91
C THR A 427 3.10 -8.02 -21.17
N LEU A 428 4.02 -7.20 -20.65
CA LEU A 428 5.44 -7.38 -20.86
C LEU A 428 6.01 -8.52 -20.00
N SER A 429 6.70 -9.45 -20.66
CA SER A 429 7.53 -10.46 -20.03
C SER A 429 9.00 -10.02 -20.02
N PHE A 430 9.72 -10.39 -18.97
CA PHE A 430 11.14 -10.09 -18.77
C PHE A 430 11.90 -11.41 -18.60
N THR A 431 13.08 -11.53 -19.21
CA THR A 431 13.94 -12.71 -19.07
C THR A 431 15.40 -12.29 -18.99
N GLY A 432 16.24 -13.05 -18.30
CA GLY A 432 17.69 -12.83 -18.22
C GLY A 432 18.46 -14.14 -18.34
N SER A 433 19.79 -14.07 -18.48
CA SER A 433 20.63 -15.27 -18.37
C SER A 433 20.63 -15.75 -16.91
N PRO A 434 20.27 -17.01 -16.61
CA PRO A 434 20.15 -17.51 -15.23
C PRO A 434 21.50 -17.63 -14.50
N ALA A 435 22.61 -17.49 -15.21
CA ALA A 435 23.96 -17.43 -14.64
C ALA A 435 24.90 -16.59 -15.51
N THR A 436 26.01 -16.19 -14.89
CA THR A 436 27.23 -15.63 -15.50
C THR A 436 28.45 -16.36 -14.94
N ASP A 437 29.66 -16.03 -15.41
CA ASP A 437 30.90 -16.55 -14.81
C ASP A 437 31.12 -16.09 -13.35
N LYS A 438 30.34 -15.11 -12.87
CA LYS A 438 30.51 -14.47 -11.56
C LYS A 438 29.35 -14.68 -10.60
N GLY A 439 28.17 -15.07 -11.06
CA GLY A 439 27.00 -15.25 -10.20
C GLY A 439 25.82 -15.95 -10.86
N THR A 440 24.73 -16.08 -10.11
CA THR A 440 23.44 -16.63 -10.53
C THR A 440 22.39 -15.53 -10.58
N LEU A 441 21.33 -15.72 -11.37
CA LEU A 441 20.25 -14.76 -11.55
C LEU A 441 18.89 -15.47 -11.47
N VAL A 442 18.09 -15.10 -10.47
CA VAL A 442 16.74 -15.63 -10.24
C VAL A 442 15.70 -14.57 -10.64
N ASP A 443 14.63 -14.98 -11.31
CA ASP A 443 13.45 -14.13 -11.56
C ASP A 443 12.51 -14.19 -10.35
N ASN A 444 12.13 -13.03 -9.81
CA ASN A 444 11.23 -12.91 -8.67
C ASN A 444 9.74 -12.84 -9.10
N GLY A 445 9.43 -12.99 -10.40
CA GLY A 445 8.07 -13.05 -10.96
C GLY A 445 7.34 -11.71 -11.04
N ASN A 446 7.97 -10.61 -10.62
CA ASN A 446 7.37 -9.28 -10.47
C ASN A 446 8.11 -8.18 -11.25
N GLY A 447 8.95 -8.54 -12.23
CA GLY A 447 9.82 -7.62 -12.97
C GLY A 447 11.10 -7.23 -12.23
N THR A 448 11.38 -7.84 -11.07
CA THR A 448 12.68 -7.81 -10.41
C THR A 448 13.37 -9.17 -10.48
N PHE A 449 14.69 -9.14 -10.49
CA PHE A 449 15.55 -10.30 -10.49
C PHE A 449 16.55 -10.21 -9.35
N THR A 450 16.89 -11.32 -8.73
CA THR A 450 17.91 -11.40 -7.68
C THR A 450 19.20 -11.95 -8.29
N TYR A 451 20.25 -11.12 -8.33
CA TYR A 451 21.60 -11.54 -8.70
C TYR A 451 22.39 -11.89 -7.44
N THR A 452 22.99 -13.08 -7.39
CA THR A 452 23.85 -13.50 -6.28
C THR A 452 25.24 -13.87 -6.82
N PRO A 453 26.30 -13.11 -6.49
CA PRO A 453 27.66 -13.43 -6.90
C PRO A 453 28.19 -14.68 -6.16
N THR A 454 29.07 -15.42 -6.83
CA THR A 454 29.78 -16.57 -6.25
C THR A 454 30.81 -16.12 -5.21
N ALA A 455 31.11 -16.98 -4.23
CA ALA A 455 32.17 -16.72 -3.24
C ALA A 455 33.50 -16.36 -3.90
N ALA A 456 33.94 -17.12 -4.91
CA ALA A 456 35.18 -16.85 -5.65
C ALA A 456 35.19 -15.48 -6.35
N ALA A 457 34.06 -14.98 -6.86
CA ALA A 457 33.98 -13.64 -7.42
C ALA A 457 34.10 -12.56 -6.33
N ARG A 458 33.51 -12.78 -5.14
CA ARG A 458 33.63 -11.86 -3.99
C ARG A 458 35.02 -11.86 -3.37
N GLU A 459 35.67 -13.02 -3.32
CA GLU A 459 37.08 -13.17 -2.91
C GLU A 459 37.99 -12.37 -3.87
N ALA A 460 37.85 -12.57 -5.19
CA ALA A 460 38.60 -11.80 -6.19
C ALA A 460 38.33 -10.30 -6.13
N ALA A 461 37.10 -9.88 -5.82
CA ALA A 461 36.76 -8.47 -5.60
C ALA A 461 37.41 -7.86 -4.35
N SER A 462 37.69 -8.69 -3.32
CA SER A 462 38.29 -8.29 -2.04
C SER A 462 39.80 -8.04 -2.11
N GLU A 463 40.51 -8.54 -3.13
CA GLU A 463 41.97 -8.42 -3.19
C GLU A 463 42.44 -6.95 -3.13
N PRO A 464 43.47 -6.63 -2.32
CA PRO A 464 44.03 -5.29 -2.22
C PRO A 464 44.55 -4.77 -3.57
N GLY A 465 43.77 -3.89 -4.21
CA GLY A 465 44.09 -3.35 -5.53
C GLY A 465 43.61 -4.19 -6.71
N ALA A 466 42.67 -5.14 -6.51
CA ALA A 466 42.01 -5.89 -7.60
C ALA A 466 41.52 -4.96 -8.74
N PRO A 467 41.46 -5.44 -9.98
CA PRO A 467 41.02 -4.63 -11.11
C PRO A 467 39.50 -4.37 -11.11
N ALA A 468 39.04 -3.46 -11.97
CA ALA A 468 37.64 -3.00 -11.97
C ALA A 468 36.64 -4.05 -12.51
N ASP A 469 37.09 -4.93 -13.39
CA ASP A 469 36.34 -6.09 -13.90
C ASP A 469 36.20 -7.19 -12.84
N ALA A 470 37.17 -7.39 -11.95
CA ALA A 470 37.01 -8.29 -10.80
C ALA A 470 35.89 -7.83 -9.83
N ARG A 471 35.64 -6.51 -9.75
CA ARG A 471 34.58 -5.92 -8.91
C ARG A 471 33.25 -5.66 -9.61
N THR A 472 33.06 -6.09 -10.85
CA THR A 472 31.81 -5.85 -11.60
C THR A 472 31.37 -7.05 -12.41
N ASP A 473 30.07 -7.18 -12.64
CA ASP A 473 29.50 -8.10 -13.63
C ASP A 473 28.44 -7.39 -14.50
N THR A 474 28.11 -7.94 -15.66
CA THR A 474 27.17 -7.31 -16.62
C THR A 474 26.03 -8.24 -16.99
N LEU A 475 24.84 -7.91 -16.50
CA LEU A 475 23.61 -8.64 -16.70
C LEU A 475 22.87 -8.08 -17.92
N THR A 476 22.32 -8.98 -18.74
CA THR A 476 21.54 -8.63 -19.93
C THR A 476 20.18 -9.33 -19.88
N PHE A 477 19.14 -8.54 -20.15
CA PHE A 477 17.75 -8.93 -20.11
C PHE A 477 17.08 -8.73 -21.47
N THR A 478 16.14 -9.61 -21.81
CA THR A 478 15.24 -9.47 -22.96
C THR A 478 13.83 -9.16 -22.45
N VAL A 479 13.18 -8.18 -23.07
CA VAL A 479 11.78 -7.81 -22.87
C VAL A 479 10.98 -8.22 -24.10
N SER A 480 9.85 -8.89 -23.89
CA SER A 480 8.90 -9.28 -24.95
C SER A 480 7.47 -8.87 -24.61
N ASP A 481 6.71 -8.48 -25.63
CA ASP A 481 5.27 -8.18 -25.58
C ASP A 481 4.36 -9.38 -25.91
N GLY A 482 4.93 -10.54 -26.26
CA GLY A 482 4.16 -11.70 -26.73
C GLY A 482 3.53 -11.51 -28.13
N HIS A 483 3.91 -10.46 -28.85
CA HIS A 483 3.46 -10.12 -30.20
C HIS A 483 4.66 -9.94 -31.15
N GLY A 484 5.70 -10.75 -30.94
CA GLY A 484 6.95 -10.74 -31.71
C GLY A 484 7.86 -9.52 -31.51
N GLY A 485 7.52 -8.59 -30.61
CA GLY A 485 8.30 -7.38 -30.38
C GLY A 485 9.30 -7.54 -29.23
N LEU A 486 10.58 -7.33 -29.56
CA LEU A 486 11.68 -7.58 -28.63
C LEU A 486 12.54 -6.33 -28.35
N ARG A 487 12.99 -6.22 -27.09
CA ARG A 487 14.01 -5.28 -26.64
C ARG A 487 15.01 -5.96 -25.73
N THR A 488 16.21 -5.39 -25.67
CA THR A 488 17.21 -5.74 -24.66
C THR A 488 17.46 -4.57 -23.72
N ALA A 489 17.78 -4.88 -22.47
CA ALA A 489 18.28 -3.95 -21.48
C ALA A 489 19.46 -4.59 -20.75
N SER A 490 20.49 -3.81 -20.44
CA SER A 490 21.67 -4.30 -19.71
C SER A 490 21.99 -3.41 -18.52
N VAL A 491 22.61 -3.99 -17.51
CA VAL A 491 23.08 -3.27 -16.31
C VAL A 491 24.39 -3.89 -15.82
N THR A 492 25.29 -3.03 -15.34
CA THR A 492 26.48 -3.47 -14.61
C THR A 492 26.14 -3.49 -13.11
N VAL A 493 26.43 -4.60 -12.45
CA VAL A 493 26.30 -4.78 -10.99
C VAL A 493 27.69 -4.76 -10.36
N ASP A 494 27.81 -4.15 -9.18
CA ASP A 494 29.04 -4.20 -8.39
C ASP A 494 29.09 -5.51 -7.60
N VAL A 495 30.22 -6.23 -7.69
CA VAL A 495 30.49 -7.44 -6.92
C VAL A 495 31.00 -7.01 -5.55
N THR A 496 30.14 -7.12 -4.54
CA THR A 496 30.47 -6.74 -3.16
C THR A 496 31.50 -7.72 -2.59
N PRO A 497 32.66 -7.27 -2.10
CA PRO A 497 33.71 -8.16 -1.62
C PRO A 497 33.30 -8.96 -0.38
N VAL A 498 34.09 -9.97 -0.02
CA VAL A 498 34.03 -10.58 1.32
C VAL A 498 34.52 -9.56 2.35
N ILE A 499 33.93 -9.56 3.55
CA ILE A 499 34.32 -8.72 4.68
C ILE A 499 34.54 -9.62 5.91
N GLU A 500 35.66 -9.42 6.59
CA GLU A 500 35.95 -10.08 7.88
C GLU A 500 35.01 -9.53 8.97
N ALA A 501 34.10 -10.36 9.47
CA ALA A 501 33.12 -9.97 10.47
C ALA A 501 33.71 -9.94 11.90
N SER A 502 33.06 -9.22 12.81
CA SER A 502 33.44 -9.12 14.23
C SER A 502 32.26 -9.45 15.15
N ALA A 503 32.48 -10.21 16.22
CA ALA A 503 31.39 -10.72 17.05
C ALA A 503 30.63 -9.68 17.89
N SER A 504 31.12 -8.44 18.00
CA SER A 504 30.52 -7.41 18.86
C SER A 504 30.95 -5.99 18.48
N THR A 505 30.16 -4.97 18.85
CA THR A 505 30.52 -3.56 18.74
C THR A 505 30.56 -2.88 20.12
N PRO A 506 31.53 -1.99 20.41
CA PRO A 506 31.47 -1.11 21.58
C PRO A 506 30.24 -0.19 21.56
N GLY A 507 29.69 0.09 22.74
CA GLY A 507 28.46 0.85 22.97
C GLY A 507 27.33 -0.01 23.54
N ARG A 508 26.22 0.64 23.89
CA ARG A 508 24.93 -0.01 24.22
C ARG A 508 24.04 -0.08 22.99
N ALA A 509 23.18 -1.11 22.93
CA ALA A 509 22.06 -1.17 22.00
C ALA A 509 21.03 -0.05 22.26
N ALA A 510 20.26 0.27 21.23
CA ALA A 510 19.11 1.17 21.28
C ALA A 510 17.90 0.49 20.62
N GLY A 511 17.34 -0.51 21.31
CA GLY A 511 16.33 -1.39 20.73
C GLY A 511 16.94 -2.59 20.00
N PRO A 512 16.10 -3.53 19.54
CA PRO A 512 16.53 -4.73 18.83
C PRO A 512 17.13 -4.42 17.45
N VAL A 513 17.59 -5.46 16.75
CA VAL A 513 17.97 -5.31 15.34
C VAL A 513 16.77 -4.93 14.47
N ILE A 514 17.06 -4.19 13.41
CA ILE A 514 16.09 -3.70 12.45
C ILE A 514 16.46 -4.29 11.09
N VAL A 515 15.62 -5.20 10.59
CA VAL A 515 15.89 -5.93 9.34
C VAL A 515 15.21 -5.24 8.16
N SER A 516 15.92 -5.18 7.03
CA SER A 516 15.42 -4.67 5.77
C SER A 516 14.75 -5.74 4.91
N SER A 517 13.79 -5.32 4.07
CA SER A 517 13.23 -6.13 2.97
C SER A 517 14.26 -6.65 1.96
N ASN A 518 15.51 -6.16 1.98
CA ASN A 518 16.62 -6.70 1.18
C ASN A 518 17.61 -7.59 1.97
N GLY A 519 17.23 -8.01 3.19
CA GLY A 519 18.05 -8.83 4.08
C GLY A 519 19.23 -8.10 4.73
N THR A 520 19.29 -6.76 4.67
CA THR A 520 20.29 -6.00 5.45
C THR A 520 19.82 -5.90 6.90
N VAL A 521 20.65 -6.34 7.85
CA VAL A 521 20.39 -6.26 9.30
C VAL A 521 21.14 -5.06 9.87
N TYR A 522 20.43 -4.17 10.59
CA TYR A 522 21.00 -3.01 11.26
C TYR A 522 20.85 -3.11 12.78
N GLN A 523 21.88 -2.74 13.55
CA GLN A 523 21.79 -2.49 14.99
C GLN A 523 22.15 -1.03 15.29
N VAL A 524 21.23 -0.28 15.89
CA VAL A 524 21.53 1.08 16.38
C VAL A 524 22.25 0.96 17.73
N ILE A 525 23.33 1.73 17.90
CA ILE A 525 24.15 1.72 19.12
C ILE A 525 24.55 3.14 19.55
N TYR A 526 24.83 3.32 20.84
CA TYR A 526 25.39 4.56 21.38
C TYR A 526 26.42 4.32 22.49
N ASP A 527 27.42 5.20 22.56
CA ASP A 527 28.33 5.30 23.69
C ASP A 527 27.66 6.11 24.81
N VAL A 528 27.87 5.71 26.06
CA VAL A 528 27.48 6.48 27.25
C VAL A 528 28.72 7.05 27.94
N ASP A 529 28.59 8.25 28.49
CA ASP A 529 29.62 8.81 29.38
C ASP A 529 29.60 8.06 30.72
N PRO A 530 30.74 7.56 31.24
CA PRO A 530 30.78 6.70 32.42
C PRO A 530 30.53 7.44 33.75
N THR A 531 30.43 8.77 33.74
CA THR A 531 30.18 9.59 34.94
C THR A 531 28.72 10.05 35.03
N THR A 532 28.14 10.42 33.90
CA THR A 532 26.79 11.00 33.78
C THR A 532 25.75 10.01 33.24
N MET A 533 26.19 8.87 32.70
CA MET A 533 25.38 7.87 31.98
C MET A 533 24.63 8.40 30.74
N LEU A 534 24.91 9.64 30.31
CA LEU A 534 24.26 10.25 29.16
C LEU A 534 24.87 9.76 27.84
N PRO A 535 24.06 9.57 26.77
CA PRO A 535 24.58 9.21 25.45
C PRO A 535 25.47 10.31 24.86
N THR A 536 26.68 9.94 24.40
CA THR A 536 27.66 10.88 23.85
C THR A 536 27.75 10.83 22.33
N ARG A 537 27.56 9.64 21.73
CA ARG A 537 27.88 9.35 20.33
C ARG A 537 27.01 8.20 19.83
N THR A 538 26.28 8.40 18.73
CA THR A 538 25.44 7.34 18.12
C THR A 538 26.11 6.79 16.86
N ARG A 539 25.97 5.49 16.60
CA ARG A 539 26.40 4.80 15.37
C ARG A 539 25.35 3.75 14.98
N VAL A 540 25.51 3.14 13.81
CA VAL A 540 24.78 1.94 13.40
C VAL A 540 25.79 0.86 12.99
N SER A 541 25.61 -0.36 13.44
CA SER A 541 26.32 -1.54 12.93
C SER A 541 25.48 -2.24 11.87
N ILE A 542 26.11 -2.68 10.78
CA ILE A 542 25.50 -3.51 9.74
C ILE A 542 26.02 -4.92 9.98
N LEU A 543 25.10 -5.88 10.06
CA LEU A 543 25.39 -7.25 10.48
C LEU A 543 25.21 -8.25 9.33
N ASP A 544 25.78 -9.44 9.51
CA ASP A 544 25.49 -10.62 8.69
C ASP A 544 24.26 -11.40 9.21
N GLU A 545 23.93 -12.47 8.49
CA GLU A 545 22.86 -13.42 8.83
C GLU A 545 23.04 -14.13 10.19
N ASN A 546 24.25 -14.10 10.77
CA ASN A 546 24.62 -14.67 12.07
C ASN A 546 24.81 -13.60 13.16
N GLY A 547 24.34 -12.37 12.92
CA GLY A 547 24.46 -11.25 13.85
C GLY A 547 25.88 -10.67 14.00
N GLN A 548 26.85 -11.13 13.21
CA GLN A 548 28.23 -10.66 13.26
C GLN A 548 28.37 -9.30 12.55
N VAL A 549 29.17 -8.40 13.12
CA VAL A 549 29.35 -7.03 12.66
C VAL A 549 30.25 -6.99 11.43
N LEU A 550 29.68 -6.66 10.26
CA LEU A 550 30.41 -6.46 9.01
C LEU A 550 30.98 -5.03 8.91
N ARG A 551 30.21 -4.03 9.33
CA ARG A 551 30.65 -2.63 9.34
C ARG A 551 29.96 -1.86 10.47
N THR A 552 30.57 -0.78 10.93
CA THR A 552 29.92 0.20 11.79
C THR A 552 30.12 1.60 11.19
N THR A 553 29.08 2.44 11.25
CA THR A 553 29.09 3.79 10.69
C THR A 553 30.08 4.72 11.38
N GLY A 554 30.40 5.83 10.71
CA GLY A 554 30.84 7.04 11.38
C GLY A 554 29.75 7.68 12.25
N ASP A 555 30.09 8.83 12.85
CA ASP A 555 29.34 9.41 13.96
C ASP A 555 28.02 10.07 13.55
N ILE A 556 26.96 9.72 14.30
CA ILE A 556 25.62 10.30 14.17
C ILE A 556 25.36 11.18 15.39
N ALA A 557 25.04 12.46 15.13
CA ALA A 557 24.98 13.48 16.17
C ALA A 557 23.64 13.46 16.94
N GLY A 558 23.71 13.51 18.27
CA GLY A 558 22.55 13.34 19.17
C GLY A 558 22.38 11.89 19.63
N ALA A 559 21.38 11.66 20.48
CA ALA A 559 21.04 10.36 21.06
C ALA A 559 19.81 9.74 20.38
N PRO A 560 19.67 8.41 20.29
CA PRO A 560 18.42 7.77 19.90
C PRO A 560 17.29 8.08 20.92
N ARG A 561 16.03 7.85 20.53
CA ARG A 561 14.84 8.03 21.38
C ARG A 561 13.81 6.93 21.09
N GLU A 562 13.32 6.30 22.15
CA GLU A 562 12.30 5.23 22.09
C GLU A 562 11.00 5.70 21.44
N GLN A 563 10.62 6.98 21.60
CA GLN A 563 9.41 7.56 20.98
C GLN A 563 9.48 7.67 19.44
N ALA A 564 10.65 7.43 18.85
CA ALA A 564 10.90 7.53 17.41
C ALA A 564 12.01 6.57 16.99
N PRO A 565 11.75 5.25 17.01
CA PRO A 565 12.72 4.24 16.60
C PRO A 565 13.17 4.48 15.16
N ALA A 566 14.34 3.96 14.81
CA ALA A 566 14.81 3.99 13.44
C ALA A 566 13.95 3.04 12.58
N VAL A 567 13.71 3.42 11.32
CA VAL A 567 12.80 2.70 10.43
C VAL A 567 13.44 2.47 9.07
N VAL A 568 13.26 1.28 8.51
CA VAL A 568 13.80 0.94 7.18
C VAL A 568 12.78 1.29 6.09
N ARG A 569 13.31 1.74 4.95
CA ARG A 569 12.55 2.06 3.74
C ARG A 569 12.45 0.87 2.78
N PRO A 570 11.50 0.90 1.83
CA PRO A 570 11.45 -0.06 0.72
C PRO A 570 12.71 -0.08 -0.18
N ASP A 571 13.54 0.97 -0.16
CA ASP A 571 14.86 1.00 -0.83
C ASP A 571 15.99 0.34 -0.02
N GLY A 572 15.67 -0.14 1.18
CA GLY A 572 16.57 -0.79 2.13
C GLY A 572 17.39 0.13 3.03
N SER A 573 17.31 1.45 2.86
CA SER A 573 18.00 2.41 3.73
C SER A 573 17.29 2.58 5.08
N LEU A 574 18.08 2.67 6.15
CA LEU A 574 17.61 2.97 7.51
C LEU A 574 17.50 4.49 7.69
N VAL A 575 16.34 4.98 8.12
CA VAL A 575 16.12 6.35 8.57
C VAL A 575 16.18 6.38 10.09
N LEU A 576 17.26 6.95 10.63
CA LEU A 576 17.48 7.11 12.06
C LEU A 576 17.19 8.56 12.46
N THR A 577 16.39 8.74 13.51
CA THR A 577 16.21 10.04 14.17
C THR A 577 17.01 10.06 15.47
N THR A 578 17.73 11.16 15.73
CA THR A 578 18.48 11.37 16.97
C THR A 578 18.20 12.75 17.54
N TYR A 579 17.95 12.84 18.84
CA TYR A 579 17.65 14.09 19.53
C TYR A 579 18.88 14.70 20.21
N LYS A 580 18.99 16.03 20.18
CA LYS A 580 20.05 16.80 20.84
C LYS A 580 19.44 17.86 21.77
N GLU A 581 19.30 17.50 23.04
CA GLU A 581 18.75 18.31 24.14
C GLU A 581 19.37 19.71 24.20
N SER A 582 20.70 19.82 24.17
CA SER A 582 21.42 21.09 24.27
C SER A 582 21.18 22.07 23.10
N THR A 583 20.35 21.68 22.13
CA THR A 583 19.87 22.56 21.05
C THR A 583 18.36 22.47 20.82
N ASN A 584 17.65 21.58 21.54
CA ASN A 584 16.26 21.20 21.28
C ASN A 584 15.99 20.91 19.79
N THR A 585 16.80 20.03 19.20
CA THR A 585 16.63 19.62 17.79
C THR A 585 16.72 18.11 17.58
N THR A 586 15.90 17.60 16.67
CA THR A 586 16.02 16.24 16.12
C THR A 586 16.81 16.30 14.82
N VAL A 587 17.86 15.48 14.71
CA VAL A 587 18.64 15.24 13.51
C VAL A 587 18.05 14.03 12.79
N ILE A 588 17.90 14.14 11.46
CA ILE A 588 17.40 13.06 10.62
C ILE A 588 18.57 12.60 9.76
N SER A 589 18.96 11.34 9.93
CA SER A 589 20.08 10.70 9.24
C SER A 589 19.59 9.47 8.48
N ILE A 590 20.21 9.20 7.34
CA ILE A 590 19.93 8.04 6.51
C ILE A 590 21.21 7.24 6.40
N VAL A 591 21.12 5.95 6.67
CA VAL A 591 22.22 4.98 6.59
C VAL A 591 21.86 3.97 5.51
N ASP A 592 22.74 3.73 4.55
CA ASP A 592 22.54 2.66 3.57
C ASP A 592 23.10 1.32 4.07
N GLY A 593 22.85 0.24 3.32
CA GLY A 593 23.34 -1.09 3.68
C GLY A 593 24.86 -1.25 3.60
N PHE A 594 25.57 -0.25 3.08
CA PHE A 594 27.03 -0.17 3.16
C PHE A 594 27.51 0.58 4.41
N GLY A 595 26.64 1.23 5.18
CA GLY A 595 26.99 2.04 6.35
C GLY A 595 27.50 3.45 6.04
N GLU A 596 27.21 3.98 4.84
CA GLU A 596 27.47 5.39 4.54
C GLU A 596 26.35 6.27 5.12
N VAL A 597 26.71 7.30 5.90
CA VAL A 597 25.76 8.14 6.63
C VAL A 597 25.51 9.45 5.89
N LYS A 598 24.26 9.66 5.46
CA LYS A 598 23.79 10.91 4.86
C LYS A 598 22.79 11.61 5.76
N LYS A 599 23.23 12.69 6.41
CA LYS A 599 22.33 13.61 7.12
C LYS A 599 21.33 14.23 6.14
N ALA A 600 20.05 13.98 6.35
CA ALA A 600 18.95 14.55 5.55
C ALA A 600 18.49 15.92 6.07
N GLY A 601 18.55 16.14 7.39
CA GLY A 601 18.18 17.44 7.96
C GLY A 601 18.33 17.57 9.47
N THR A 602 17.84 18.69 9.98
CA THR A 602 17.66 18.96 11.41
C THR A 602 16.39 19.79 11.59
N VAL A 603 15.56 19.41 12.55
CA VAL A 603 14.27 20.02 12.86
C VAL A 603 14.21 20.38 14.35
N ILE A 604 13.37 21.33 14.73
CA ILE A 604 13.23 21.79 16.13
C ILE A 604 12.22 20.91 16.86
N GLY A 605 12.50 20.60 18.12
CA GLY A 605 11.70 19.69 18.95
C GLY A 605 12.29 18.28 19.05
N GLN A 606 11.86 17.55 20.07
CA GLN A 606 12.03 16.11 20.17
C GLN A 606 10.96 15.41 19.31
N ALA A 607 11.26 14.26 18.74
CA ALA A 607 10.25 13.39 18.15
C ALA A 607 9.23 12.95 19.21
N SER A 608 7.93 12.98 18.88
CA SER A 608 6.83 12.82 19.84
C SER A 608 5.79 11.78 19.45
N ALA A 609 6.01 11.05 18.36
CA ALA A 609 5.21 9.92 17.90
C ALA A 609 6.12 9.03 17.02
N PRO A 610 5.81 7.72 16.89
CA PRO A 610 6.56 6.80 16.05
C PRO A 610 6.75 7.30 14.61
N VAL A 611 7.90 6.94 14.01
CA VAL A 611 8.23 7.34 12.64
C VAL A 611 7.48 6.43 11.67
N GLN A 612 6.69 7.00 10.76
CA GLN A 612 5.88 6.24 9.80
C GLN A 612 6.54 6.24 8.43
N VAL A 613 6.54 5.08 7.75
CA VAL A 613 7.10 4.89 6.40
C VAL A 613 5.97 4.49 5.44
N THR A 614 5.91 5.13 4.27
CA THR A 614 4.95 4.77 3.23
C THR A 614 5.49 3.66 2.32
N SER A 615 4.59 2.96 1.62
CA SER A 615 4.94 1.99 0.57
C SER A 615 5.84 2.55 -0.54
N ASN A 616 5.85 3.88 -0.74
CA ASN A 616 6.74 4.55 -1.70
C ASN A 616 8.07 5.05 -1.09
N GLY A 617 8.32 4.86 0.21
CA GLY A 617 9.54 5.30 0.90
C GLY A 617 9.55 6.78 1.34
N THR A 618 8.40 7.46 1.26
CA THR A 618 8.22 8.71 2.01
C THR A 618 8.22 8.38 3.50
N VAL A 619 8.78 9.26 4.32
CA VAL A 619 8.79 9.09 5.78
C VAL A 619 8.18 10.31 6.45
N PHE A 620 7.33 10.08 7.45
CA PHE A 620 6.68 11.10 8.27
C PHE A 620 7.09 10.96 9.75
N LEU A 621 7.23 12.11 10.40
CA LEU A 621 7.74 12.27 11.76
C LEU A 621 6.99 13.44 12.41
N GLN A 622 6.50 13.27 13.64
CA GLN A 622 5.99 14.38 14.44
C GLN A 622 7.04 14.83 15.46
N THR A 623 7.28 16.14 15.56
CA THR A 623 8.16 16.70 16.62
C THR A 623 7.42 17.73 17.47
N ARG A 624 7.62 17.64 18.78
CA ARG A 624 7.08 18.53 19.80
C ARG A 624 8.20 19.38 20.41
N GLN A 625 7.94 20.68 20.56
CA GLN A 625 8.78 21.57 21.36
C GLN A 625 8.36 21.47 22.83
N PHE A 626 9.23 21.81 23.80
CA PHE A 626 8.88 21.77 25.25
C PHE A 626 7.69 22.67 25.65
N SER A 627 7.17 23.50 24.73
CA SER A 627 5.90 24.22 24.82
C SER A 627 4.81 23.49 24.01
N GLN A 628 3.65 23.23 24.61
CA GLN A 628 2.52 22.48 24.00
C GLN A 628 2.02 23.05 22.66
N SER A 629 2.29 24.32 22.36
CA SER A 629 1.88 25.04 21.14
C SER A 629 2.91 25.00 19.98
N GLY A 630 3.91 24.11 20.06
CA GLY A 630 5.07 24.07 19.15
C GLY A 630 5.16 22.88 18.19
N ASP A 631 4.10 22.10 18.03
CA ASP A 631 4.10 20.83 17.29
C ASP A 631 4.29 21.00 15.78
N ARG A 632 4.92 20.01 15.15
CA ARG A 632 5.30 20.02 13.72
C ARG A 632 5.17 18.64 13.11
N LEU A 633 4.55 18.58 11.93
CA LEU A 633 4.67 17.44 11.02
C LEU A 633 5.92 17.65 10.15
N VAL A 634 6.75 16.63 10.04
CA VAL A 634 7.96 16.60 9.22
C VAL A 634 7.78 15.52 8.17
N ARG A 635 8.07 15.86 6.90
CA ARG A 635 8.05 14.93 5.78
C ARG A 635 9.44 14.83 5.15
N LEU A 636 9.95 13.62 5.02
CA LEU A 636 11.17 13.29 4.30
C LEU A 636 10.79 12.57 2.99
N SER A 637 11.07 13.18 1.84
CA SER A 637 10.79 12.55 0.54
C SER A 637 11.70 11.34 0.27
N THR A 638 11.30 10.51 -0.68
CA THR A 638 12.12 9.43 -1.27
C THR A 638 13.50 9.91 -1.74
N THR A 639 13.57 11.16 -2.23
CA THR A 639 14.79 11.87 -2.63
C THR A 639 15.54 12.58 -1.48
N ASN A 640 15.17 12.26 -0.23
CA ASN A 640 15.76 12.73 1.02
C ASN A 640 15.59 14.24 1.28
N GLY A 641 14.61 14.87 0.64
CA GLY A 641 14.25 16.26 0.86
C GLY A 641 13.30 16.42 2.05
N VAL A 642 13.75 17.13 3.08
CA VAL A 642 12.94 17.44 4.27
C VAL A 642 12.02 18.64 4.01
N ARG A 643 10.75 18.52 4.41
CA ARG A 643 9.79 19.62 4.57
C ARG A 643 9.21 19.59 5.99
N VAL A 644 8.85 20.75 6.53
CA VAL A 644 8.32 20.90 7.89
C VAL A 644 7.05 21.76 7.82
N TYR A 645 6.01 21.34 8.53
CA TYR A 645 4.70 21.99 8.59
C TYR A 645 4.34 22.22 10.06
N SER A 646 4.25 23.48 10.49
CA SER A 646 3.85 23.81 11.87
C SER A 646 2.39 23.43 12.09
N LEU A 647 2.10 22.63 13.11
CA LEU A 647 0.73 22.26 13.49
C LEU A 647 0.15 23.35 14.39
N GLY A 648 0.86 23.64 15.48
CA GLY A 648 0.38 24.40 16.63
C GLY A 648 0.32 23.45 17.82
N VAL A 649 -0.89 23.00 18.17
CA VAL A 649 -1.09 21.72 18.88
C VAL A 649 -1.51 20.67 17.83
N ALA A 650 -1.00 19.44 17.92
CA ALA A 650 -1.51 18.30 17.14
C ALA A 650 -2.68 17.62 17.89
N GLY A 651 -3.73 17.21 17.18
CA GLY A 651 -4.82 16.41 17.76
C GLY A 651 -4.34 15.03 18.21
N GLY A 652 -3.64 14.33 17.32
CA GLY A 652 -2.98 13.07 17.62
C GLY A 652 -1.85 12.78 16.62
N ALA A 653 -1.88 11.59 16.03
CA ALA A 653 -0.88 11.11 15.08
C ALA A 653 -1.28 11.39 13.62
N PRO A 654 -0.32 11.60 12.70
CA PRO A 654 -0.64 11.76 11.29
C PRO A 654 -1.15 10.44 10.69
N ALA A 655 -2.32 10.48 10.06
CA ALA A 655 -2.89 9.40 9.28
C ALA A 655 -2.34 9.42 7.85
N ILE A 656 -1.92 8.25 7.34
CA ILE A 656 -1.10 8.15 6.13
C ILE A 656 -1.83 7.34 5.04
N ALA A 657 -2.11 7.98 3.91
CA ALA A 657 -2.73 7.30 2.77
C ALA A 657 -1.71 6.51 1.91
N PRO A 658 -2.13 5.43 1.22
CA PRO A 658 -1.25 4.63 0.36
C PRO A 658 -0.57 5.42 -0.77
N ASP A 659 -1.14 6.56 -1.21
CA ASP A 659 -0.53 7.44 -2.22
C ASP A 659 0.71 8.19 -1.70
N GLY A 660 0.93 8.19 -0.38
CA GLY A 660 2.01 8.93 0.30
C GLY A 660 1.62 10.29 0.83
N SER A 661 0.31 10.58 0.92
CA SER A 661 -0.24 11.74 1.64
C SER A 661 -0.30 11.51 3.15
N ALA A 662 -0.29 12.61 3.90
CA ALA A 662 -0.51 12.62 5.35
C ALA A 662 -1.60 13.62 5.74
N TYR A 663 -2.36 13.27 6.78
CA TYR A 663 -3.53 13.99 7.27
C TYR A 663 -3.46 14.08 8.79
N VAL A 664 -3.66 15.26 9.37
CA VAL A 664 -3.59 15.46 10.83
C VAL A 664 -4.46 16.63 11.28
N VAL A 665 -5.08 16.53 12.45
CA VAL A 665 -5.79 17.64 13.10
C VAL A 665 -4.75 18.59 13.74
N ALA A 666 -4.91 19.89 13.49
CA ALA A 666 -3.97 20.92 13.93
C ALA A 666 -4.71 22.15 14.48
N GLU A 667 -4.49 22.48 15.75
CA GLU A 667 -5.14 23.59 16.44
C GLU A 667 -4.28 24.84 16.50
N SER A 668 -4.90 26.02 16.32
CA SER A 668 -4.21 27.30 16.32
C SER A 668 -4.06 27.88 17.74
N PRO A 669 -2.83 28.08 18.26
CA PRO A 669 -2.61 28.49 19.65
C PRO A 669 -3.01 29.94 19.99
N LEU A 670 -3.47 30.72 19.01
CA LEU A 670 -3.95 32.09 19.21
C LEU A 670 -5.48 32.19 19.40
N PHE A 671 -6.23 31.17 18.98
CA PHE A 671 -7.71 31.22 18.97
C PHE A 671 -8.40 29.88 19.30
N GLY A 672 -7.66 28.78 19.49
CA GLY A 672 -8.25 27.46 19.76
C GLY A 672 -9.08 26.87 18.61
N ILE A 673 -9.00 27.44 17.40
CA ILE A 673 -9.79 26.96 16.25
C ILE A 673 -9.08 25.73 15.65
N PRO A 674 -9.73 24.56 15.61
CA PRO A 674 -9.17 23.37 14.97
C PRO A 674 -9.18 23.49 13.44
N SER A 675 -8.22 22.82 12.80
CA SER A 675 -8.07 22.82 11.35
C SER A 675 -7.47 21.52 10.84
N LEU A 676 -7.89 21.08 9.66
CA LEU A 676 -7.38 19.86 9.03
C LEU A 676 -6.17 20.22 8.16
N LEU A 677 -5.02 19.58 8.39
CA LEU A 677 -3.86 19.69 7.52
C LEU A 677 -3.75 18.46 6.62
N ALA A 678 -3.84 18.67 5.31
CA ALA A 678 -3.53 17.66 4.30
C ALA A 678 -2.19 17.98 3.63
N VAL A 679 -1.29 17.00 3.58
CA VAL A 679 0.01 17.05 2.88
C VAL A 679 0.01 15.97 1.80
N GLY A 680 -0.08 16.35 0.53
CA GLY A 680 -0.09 15.39 -0.59
C GLY A 680 1.29 14.79 -0.92
N PRO A 681 1.39 13.82 -1.86
CA PRO A 681 2.60 13.01 -2.06
C PRO A 681 3.81 13.78 -2.59
N SER A 682 3.60 14.96 -3.18
CA SER A 682 4.65 15.90 -3.58
C SER A 682 5.17 16.77 -2.43
N GLY A 683 4.59 16.66 -1.24
CA GLY A 683 4.83 17.54 -0.09
C GLY A 683 4.18 18.92 -0.23
N ASN A 684 3.28 19.11 -1.20
CA ASN A 684 2.39 20.28 -1.22
C ASN A 684 1.33 20.10 -0.12
N ALA A 685 0.95 21.19 0.54
CA ALA A 685 0.03 21.11 1.68
C ALA A 685 -1.12 22.11 1.56
N ARG A 686 -2.27 21.76 2.16
CA ARG A 686 -3.46 22.59 2.29
C ARG A 686 -3.98 22.47 3.71
N ARG A 687 -4.26 23.61 4.36
CA ARG A 687 -5.01 23.68 5.61
C ARG A 687 -6.46 24.00 5.30
N VAL A 688 -7.39 23.33 5.97
CA VAL A 688 -8.83 23.57 5.90
C VAL A 688 -9.30 23.96 7.29
N SER A 689 -9.66 25.23 7.49
CA SER A 689 -10.27 25.68 8.74
C SER A 689 -11.65 25.06 8.92
N LEU A 690 -11.95 24.58 10.12
CA LEU A 690 -13.27 24.10 10.47
C LEU A 690 -14.25 25.27 10.72
N PRO A 691 -15.57 25.08 10.56
CA PRO A 691 -16.54 26.14 10.82
C PRO A 691 -16.63 26.45 12.32
N LEU A 692 -17.02 27.69 12.67
CA LEU A 692 -17.33 28.04 14.06
C LEU A 692 -18.46 27.14 14.59
N GLY A 693 -18.29 26.63 15.81
CA GLY A 693 -19.21 25.64 16.41
C GLY A 693 -19.03 24.21 15.89
N ALA A 694 -17.96 23.91 15.16
CA ALA A 694 -17.47 22.53 15.04
C ALA A 694 -16.82 22.10 16.35
N MET A 695 -17.02 20.83 16.71
CA MET A 695 -16.19 20.15 17.70
C MET A 695 -14.81 19.87 17.08
N THR A 696 -13.75 19.78 17.89
CA THR A 696 -12.48 19.22 17.40
C THR A 696 -12.74 17.75 17.02
N PRO A 697 -12.49 17.35 15.77
CA PRO A 697 -12.69 15.97 15.35
C PRO A 697 -11.52 15.09 15.80
N ASP A 698 -11.77 13.79 15.83
CA ASP A 698 -10.72 12.77 15.84
C ASP A 698 -9.85 12.85 14.56
N ASP A 699 -8.68 12.20 14.54
CA ASP A 699 -7.80 12.23 13.36
C ASP A 699 -8.40 11.48 12.15
N ALA A 700 -7.70 11.58 11.01
CA ALA A 700 -8.20 11.07 9.74
C ALA A 700 -8.20 9.55 9.70
N VAL A 701 -9.31 9.00 9.25
CA VAL A 701 -9.51 7.55 9.04
C VAL A 701 -9.17 7.24 7.59
N ILE A 702 -8.27 6.28 7.34
CA ILE A 702 -7.92 5.87 5.98
C ILE A 702 -8.86 4.73 5.55
N GLY A 703 -9.67 4.97 4.54
CA GLY A 703 -10.61 3.98 3.99
C GLY A 703 -9.94 2.92 3.12
N PRO A 704 -10.65 1.83 2.76
CA PRO A 704 -10.15 0.78 1.87
C PRO A 704 -9.86 1.29 0.44
N ASP A 705 -10.46 2.42 0.06
CA ASP A 705 -10.21 3.15 -1.18
C ASP A 705 -8.93 4.02 -1.14
N GLY A 706 -8.21 4.02 -0.02
CA GLY A 706 -7.01 4.81 0.21
C GLY A 706 -7.27 6.31 0.39
N LEU A 707 -8.53 6.73 0.58
CA LEU A 707 -8.90 8.11 0.88
C LEU A 707 -8.93 8.36 2.39
N ALA A 708 -8.71 9.61 2.80
CA ALA A 708 -8.77 10.00 4.20
C ALA A 708 -10.10 10.69 4.54
N TYR A 709 -10.70 10.28 5.66
CA TYR A 709 -12.01 10.72 6.12
C TYR A 709 -11.88 11.37 7.50
N PHE A 710 -12.40 12.60 7.66
CA PHE A 710 -12.58 13.23 8.98
C PHE A 710 -14.07 13.41 9.26
N MET A 711 -14.47 13.09 10.49
CA MET A 711 -15.87 13.16 10.96
C MET A 711 -16.03 14.37 11.88
N VAL A 712 -16.49 15.50 11.33
CA VAL A 712 -16.55 16.77 12.07
C VAL A 712 -17.95 17.03 12.60
N GLY A 713 -18.17 16.75 13.89
CA GLY A 713 -19.41 17.04 14.59
C GLY A 713 -19.72 18.53 14.68
N ARG A 714 -21.00 18.89 14.51
CA ARG A 714 -21.46 20.28 14.55
C ARG A 714 -22.92 20.40 15.00
N GLN A 715 -23.15 21.18 16.03
CA GLN A 715 -24.50 21.61 16.43
C GLN A 715 -25.07 22.57 15.38
N SER A 716 -26.29 22.31 14.89
CA SER A 716 -26.98 23.27 14.03
C SER A 716 -27.51 24.46 14.82
N LEU A 717 -27.65 25.62 14.16
CA LEU A 717 -28.40 26.77 14.69
C LEU A 717 -29.90 26.50 14.90
N SER A 718 -30.38 25.33 14.44
CA SER A 718 -31.72 24.78 14.67
C SER A 718 -31.80 23.78 15.83
N GLY A 719 -30.68 23.51 16.53
CA GLY A 719 -30.61 22.61 17.69
C GLY A 719 -30.58 21.11 17.38
N SER A 720 -30.44 20.73 16.10
CA SER A 720 -30.22 19.34 15.65
C SER A 720 -28.74 19.10 15.36
N ASP A 721 -28.22 17.94 15.72
CA ASP A 721 -26.81 17.60 15.49
C ASP A 721 -26.59 17.05 14.08
N MET A 722 -25.42 17.39 13.49
CA MET A 722 -25.01 16.95 12.15
C MET A 722 -23.50 16.70 12.12
N THR A 723 -23.08 15.69 11.36
CA THR A 723 -21.65 15.39 11.15
C THR A 723 -21.25 15.71 9.72
N ARG A 724 -20.15 16.46 9.55
CA ARG A 724 -19.52 16.74 8.26
C ARG A 724 -18.42 15.73 7.97
N VAL A 725 -18.65 14.92 6.96
CA VAL A 725 -17.68 13.98 6.41
C VAL A 725 -16.79 14.72 5.41
N TYR A 726 -15.54 15.00 5.79
CA TYR A 726 -14.54 15.56 4.89
C TYR A 726 -13.71 14.42 4.27
N THR A 727 -13.95 14.11 3.00
CA THR A 727 -13.19 13.09 2.26
C THR A 727 -12.07 13.74 1.46
N PHE A 728 -10.83 13.30 1.65
CA PHE A 728 -9.63 13.85 1.03
C PHE A 728 -8.97 12.90 0.02
N THR A 729 -8.40 13.48 -1.04
CA THR A 729 -7.52 12.80 -2.00
C THR A 729 -6.34 13.72 -2.29
N GLY A 730 -5.13 13.34 -1.85
CA GLY A 730 -4.00 14.28 -1.79
C GLY A 730 -4.37 15.53 -0.98
N THR A 731 -4.20 16.72 -1.55
CA THR A 731 -4.65 17.99 -0.94
C THR A 731 -6.06 18.42 -1.33
N SER A 732 -6.74 17.69 -2.20
CA SER A 732 -8.15 17.97 -2.56
C SER A 732 -9.09 17.39 -1.50
N SER A 733 -10.27 17.99 -1.36
CA SER A 733 -11.31 17.46 -0.46
C SER A 733 -12.72 17.79 -0.94
N THR A 734 -13.64 16.87 -0.68
CA THR A 734 -15.09 17.05 -0.77
C THR A 734 -15.68 17.11 0.66
N ILE A 735 -16.95 17.53 0.77
CA ILE A 735 -17.68 17.55 2.05
C ILE A 735 -19.07 16.95 1.79
N ARG A 736 -19.47 16.01 2.64
CA ARG A 736 -20.83 15.46 2.74
C ARG A 736 -21.34 15.63 4.17
N GLU A 737 -22.64 15.51 4.39
CA GLU A 737 -23.28 15.65 5.70
C GLU A 737 -24.12 14.41 6.02
N ILE A 738 -24.06 13.92 7.25
CA ILE A 738 -24.84 12.81 7.80
C ILE A 738 -25.56 13.26 9.09
N PRO A 739 -26.73 12.70 9.44
CA PRO A 739 -27.49 13.10 10.61
C PRO A 739 -26.78 12.75 11.92
N GLY A 740 -27.01 13.53 12.98
CA GLY A 740 -26.41 13.34 14.30
C GLY A 740 -24.95 13.80 14.39
N GLY A 741 -24.47 14.05 15.62
CA GLY A 741 -23.06 14.20 15.93
C GLY A 741 -22.35 12.84 15.99
N PRO A 742 -21.02 12.77 15.81
CA PRO A 742 -20.30 11.51 15.82
C PRO A 742 -20.30 10.95 17.25
N VAL A 743 -20.63 9.67 17.40
CA VAL A 743 -20.50 8.94 18.67
C VAL A 743 -19.79 7.63 18.43
N ARG A 744 -18.84 7.29 19.30
CA ARG A 744 -17.89 6.18 19.11
C ARG A 744 -16.98 6.38 17.90
N GLU A 745 -15.94 5.58 17.87
CA GLU A 745 -14.97 5.55 16.78
C GLU A 745 -15.56 4.99 15.50
N THR A 746 -14.94 5.35 14.37
CA THR A 746 -15.23 4.73 13.08
C THR A 746 -14.70 3.30 13.00
N VAL A 747 -15.46 2.41 12.39
CA VAL A 747 -14.96 1.08 11.98
C VAL A 747 -14.64 1.12 10.48
N VAL A 748 -13.47 0.60 10.10
CA VAL A 748 -13.06 0.45 8.68
C VAL A 748 -13.21 -1.02 8.26
N THR A 749 -13.82 -1.24 7.11
CA THR A 749 -14.01 -2.56 6.47
C THR A 749 -13.52 -2.53 5.02
N ALA A 750 -13.62 -3.65 4.31
CA ALA A 750 -13.27 -3.72 2.89
C ALA A 750 -14.24 -2.93 1.97
N ASP A 751 -15.48 -2.68 2.41
CA ASP A 751 -16.51 -1.99 1.62
C ASP A 751 -16.74 -0.51 2.01
N GLY A 752 -16.20 -0.03 3.13
CA GLY A 752 -16.23 1.39 3.46
C GLY A 752 -15.74 1.76 4.87
N VAL A 753 -16.05 3.00 5.26
CA VAL A 753 -15.88 3.51 6.63
C VAL A 753 -17.27 3.64 7.27
N TYR A 754 -17.48 3.01 8.41
CA TYR A 754 -18.72 3.04 9.17
C TYR A 754 -18.59 4.02 10.34
N GLN A 755 -19.52 4.97 10.46
CA GLN A 755 -19.65 5.88 11.62
C GLN A 755 -21.02 5.70 12.28
N ALA A 756 -21.04 5.59 13.60
CA ALA A 756 -22.26 5.76 14.40
C ALA A 756 -22.45 7.24 14.77
N THR A 757 -23.69 7.72 14.72
CA THR A 757 -24.03 9.09 15.14
C THR A 757 -25.21 9.10 16.10
N TYR A 758 -25.41 10.19 16.82
CA TYR A 758 -26.56 10.43 17.70
C TYR A 758 -27.02 11.89 17.57
N ASP A 759 -28.33 12.11 17.58
CA ASP A 759 -28.95 13.45 17.57
C ASP A 759 -29.67 13.68 18.90
N GLU A 760 -29.10 14.52 19.77
CA GLU A 760 -29.66 14.78 21.11
C GLU A 760 -31.08 15.36 21.03
N SER A 761 -31.43 16.01 19.91
CA SER A 761 -32.73 16.67 19.71
C SER A 761 -33.87 15.70 19.37
N THR A 762 -33.56 14.51 18.87
CA THR A 762 -34.55 13.47 18.53
C THR A 762 -34.43 12.21 19.38
N GLY A 763 -33.30 11.99 20.06
CA GLY A 763 -33.02 10.75 20.80
C GLY A 763 -32.65 9.56 19.91
N MET A 764 -32.37 9.82 18.63
CA MET A 764 -32.13 8.79 17.62
C MET A 764 -30.65 8.69 17.27
N SER A 765 -30.16 7.46 17.15
CA SER A 765 -28.88 7.12 16.54
C SER A 765 -29.02 6.67 15.09
N TYR A 766 -27.94 6.76 14.33
CA TYR A 766 -27.86 6.33 12.94
C TYR A 766 -26.52 5.65 12.69
N ILE A 767 -26.48 4.67 11.78
CA ILE A 767 -25.24 4.10 11.27
C ILE A 767 -25.07 4.53 9.82
N SER A 768 -23.89 5.06 9.46
CA SER A 768 -23.58 5.48 8.09
C SER A 768 -22.34 4.77 7.56
N ARG A 769 -22.50 3.95 6.50
CA ARG A 769 -21.39 3.48 5.66
C ARG A 769 -21.03 4.54 4.63
N ILE A 770 -19.75 4.84 4.51
CA ILE A 770 -19.19 5.94 3.71
C ILE A 770 -18.15 5.36 2.75
N SER A 771 -18.26 5.69 1.46
CA SER A 771 -17.27 5.37 0.41
C SER A 771 -16.80 6.64 -0.31
N SER A 772 -15.86 6.53 -1.25
CA SER A 772 -15.42 7.67 -2.08
C SER A 772 -16.56 8.42 -2.78
N ASP A 773 -17.61 7.70 -3.19
CA ASP A 773 -18.70 8.17 -4.05
C ASP A 773 -20.07 8.24 -3.36
N ALA A 774 -20.36 7.35 -2.41
CA ALA A 774 -21.67 7.19 -1.78
C ALA A 774 -21.63 7.33 -0.24
N ILE A 775 -22.82 7.49 0.34
CA ILE A 775 -23.10 7.25 1.76
C ILE A 775 -24.41 6.47 1.84
N THR A 776 -24.43 5.37 2.58
CA THR A 776 -25.64 4.63 2.98
C THR A 776 -25.85 4.87 4.47
N THR A 777 -26.94 5.53 4.85
CA THR A 777 -27.33 5.73 6.25
C THR A 777 -28.53 4.84 6.58
N SER A 778 -28.52 4.25 7.77
CA SER A 778 -29.60 3.39 8.27
C SER A 778 -30.93 4.12 8.46
N ASP A 779 -32.00 3.35 8.63
CA ASP A 779 -33.20 3.87 9.31
C ASP A 779 -32.84 4.42 10.71
N PRO A 780 -33.62 5.37 11.27
CA PRO A 780 -33.36 5.95 12.59
C PRO A 780 -33.53 4.91 13.71
N ILE A 781 -32.56 4.84 14.61
CA ILE A 781 -32.48 3.84 15.69
C ILE A 781 -32.77 4.49 17.05
N ASP A 782 -33.71 3.94 17.83
CA ASP A 782 -34.10 4.48 19.15
C ASP A 782 -33.08 4.10 20.24
N GLY A 783 -32.49 5.10 20.90
CA GLY A 783 -31.50 4.96 21.98
C GLY A 783 -30.08 5.39 21.60
N PHE A 784 -29.22 5.50 22.62
CA PHE A 784 -27.82 5.93 22.49
C PHE A 784 -26.85 4.74 22.43
N VAL A 785 -25.80 4.83 21.59
CA VAL A 785 -24.82 3.75 21.39
C VAL A 785 -23.86 3.61 22.59
N ILE A 786 -23.95 2.49 23.32
CA ILE A 786 -23.23 2.29 24.59
C ILE A 786 -21.87 1.57 24.49
N ASN A 787 -21.66 0.74 23.47
CA ASN A 787 -20.38 0.06 23.20
C ASN A 787 -19.87 0.45 21.78
N ALA A 788 -18.70 -0.02 21.36
CA ALA A 788 -18.28 0.09 19.95
C ALA A 788 -19.23 -0.68 19.01
N ILE A 789 -19.36 -0.23 17.76
CA ILE A 789 -20.13 -0.97 16.74
C ILE A 789 -19.31 -2.13 16.18
N THR A 790 -19.99 -3.19 15.75
CA THR A 790 -19.38 -4.38 15.14
C THR A 790 -19.87 -4.52 13.72
N VAL A 791 -18.98 -4.75 12.74
CA VAL A 791 -19.37 -4.93 11.34
C VAL A 791 -18.95 -6.32 10.86
N THR A 792 -19.87 -7.11 10.31
CA THR A 792 -19.53 -8.42 9.71
C THR A 792 -18.78 -8.26 8.38
N PRO A 793 -18.07 -9.29 7.89
CA PRO A 793 -17.55 -9.32 6.52
C PRO A 793 -18.62 -9.14 5.42
N THR A 794 -19.90 -9.36 5.76
CA THR A 794 -21.07 -9.13 4.88
C THR A 794 -21.66 -7.71 4.97
N GLY A 795 -21.10 -6.83 5.81
CA GLY A 795 -21.55 -5.43 5.96
C GLY A 795 -22.73 -5.21 6.90
N THR A 796 -23.27 -6.27 7.53
CA THR A 796 -24.24 -6.20 8.64
C THR A 796 -23.59 -5.60 9.88
N VAL A 797 -24.26 -4.69 10.58
CA VAL A 797 -23.74 -3.99 11.77
C VAL A 797 -24.54 -4.31 13.02
N TYR A 798 -23.85 -4.69 14.10
CA TYR A 798 -24.46 -4.83 15.43
C TYR A 798 -24.14 -3.60 16.30
N VAL A 799 -25.17 -3.06 16.95
CA VAL A 799 -25.12 -1.80 17.70
C VAL A 799 -25.76 -2.00 19.08
N ALA A 800 -24.96 -1.99 20.14
CA ALA A 800 -25.46 -2.02 21.51
C ALA A 800 -25.97 -0.64 21.95
N LEU A 801 -27.22 -0.58 22.44
CA LEU A 801 -27.97 0.66 22.67
C LEU A 801 -28.58 0.69 24.06
N ARG A 802 -28.68 1.90 24.63
CA ARG A 802 -29.44 2.20 25.86
C ARG A 802 -30.40 3.36 25.61
N ASP A 803 -31.66 3.17 25.95
CA ASP A 803 -32.58 4.30 26.16
C ASP A 803 -32.33 4.86 27.57
N PHE A 804 -31.76 6.07 27.66
CA PHE A 804 -31.49 6.70 28.96
C PHE A 804 -32.74 7.11 29.75
N SER A 805 -33.92 7.15 29.13
CA SER A 805 -35.18 7.51 29.79
C SER A 805 -35.85 6.33 30.50
N SER A 806 -35.72 5.11 29.96
CA SER A 806 -36.24 3.87 30.56
C SER A 806 -35.17 2.97 31.18
N LEU A 807 -33.89 3.21 30.86
CA LEU A 807 -32.74 2.34 31.16
C LEU A 807 -32.88 0.91 30.58
N ILE A 808 -33.64 0.76 29.48
CA ILE A 808 -33.76 -0.49 28.73
C ILE A 808 -32.63 -0.56 27.70
N ASP A 809 -31.86 -1.66 27.78
CA ASP A 809 -30.82 -2.01 26.82
C ASP A 809 -31.35 -2.90 25.70
N ARG A 810 -30.79 -2.74 24.51
CA ARG A 810 -31.15 -3.50 23.31
C ARG A 810 -29.98 -3.57 22.33
N VAL A 811 -30.09 -4.43 21.33
CA VAL A 811 -29.16 -4.44 20.18
C VAL A 811 -29.94 -4.11 18.92
N ALA A 812 -29.43 -3.22 18.08
CA ALA A 812 -29.90 -3.09 16.71
C ALA A 812 -28.99 -3.90 15.78
N VAL A 813 -29.61 -4.56 14.81
CA VAL A 813 -28.92 -5.23 13.69
C VAL A 813 -29.28 -4.47 12.42
N VAL A 814 -28.29 -3.85 11.79
CA VAL A 814 -28.45 -3.02 10.59
C VAL A 814 -27.93 -3.82 9.40
N SER A 815 -28.77 -4.02 8.38
CA SER A 815 -28.37 -4.70 7.14
C SER A 815 -27.40 -3.85 6.30
N SER A 816 -26.75 -4.47 5.30
CA SER A 816 -25.90 -3.80 4.31
C SER A 816 -26.61 -2.69 3.52
N ASP A 817 -27.94 -2.71 3.50
CA ASP A 817 -28.81 -1.78 2.76
C ASP A 817 -29.41 -0.68 3.67
N GLY A 818 -29.21 -0.79 5.00
CA GLY A 818 -29.63 0.21 5.99
C GLY A 818 -30.92 -0.12 6.75
N GLU A 819 -31.64 -1.20 6.41
CA GLU A 819 -32.81 -1.65 7.18
C GLU A 819 -32.38 -2.09 8.60
N VAL A 820 -33.19 -1.78 9.61
CA VAL A 820 -32.88 -2.00 11.04
C VAL A 820 -33.84 -2.99 11.71
N ALA A 821 -33.30 -4.09 12.20
CA ALA A 821 -33.96 -4.97 13.17
C ALA A 821 -33.55 -4.59 14.61
N THR A 822 -34.40 -4.86 15.60
CA THR A 822 -34.09 -4.63 17.03
C THR A 822 -34.32 -5.88 17.86
N VAL A 823 -33.38 -6.14 18.77
CA VAL A 823 -33.25 -7.35 19.57
C VAL A 823 -33.29 -6.97 21.05
N ALA A 824 -34.22 -7.55 21.80
CA ALA A 824 -34.31 -7.35 23.24
C ALA A 824 -33.29 -8.26 23.95
N ILE A 825 -32.45 -7.68 24.80
CA ILE A 825 -31.53 -8.42 25.66
C ILE A 825 -32.23 -8.74 27.01
N PRO A 826 -32.04 -9.92 27.63
CA PRO A 826 -32.77 -10.28 28.84
C PRO A 826 -32.46 -9.44 30.09
N GLY A 827 -31.26 -8.86 30.15
CA GLY A 827 -30.78 -8.01 31.24
C GLY A 827 -30.02 -6.78 30.73
N SER A 828 -29.25 -6.13 31.59
CA SER A 828 -28.47 -4.95 31.21
C SER A 828 -27.20 -5.32 30.46
N ILE A 829 -26.92 -4.65 29.34
CA ILE A 829 -25.69 -4.82 28.57
C ILE A 829 -24.50 -4.35 29.40
N VAL A 830 -23.44 -5.17 29.43
CA VAL A 830 -22.15 -4.80 30.02
C VAL A 830 -21.50 -3.77 29.11
N LEU A 831 -21.09 -2.65 29.70
CA LEU A 831 -20.33 -1.64 28.97
C LEU A 831 -18.92 -2.17 28.75
N VAL A 832 -18.61 -2.50 27.50
CA VAL A 832 -17.25 -2.83 27.07
C VAL A 832 -16.68 -1.67 26.29
N THR A 833 -15.48 -1.26 26.67
CA THR A 833 -14.71 -0.20 25.99
C THR A 833 -13.41 -0.83 25.51
N PRO A 834 -13.04 -0.69 24.23
CA PRO A 834 -11.73 -1.13 23.77
C PRO A 834 -10.63 -0.44 24.58
N SER A 835 -9.57 -1.20 24.81
CA SER A 835 -8.40 -0.79 25.56
C SER A 835 -7.68 0.38 24.88
N VAL A 836 -7.79 1.58 25.47
CA VAL A 836 -7.16 2.85 25.09
C VAL A 836 -6.99 3.02 23.56
N PRO A 837 -8.00 3.54 22.83
CA PRO A 837 -7.73 4.12 21.52
C PRO A 837 -6.70 5.23 21.69
N SER A 838 -5.52 5.06 21.09
CA SER A 838 -4.58 6.17 20.94
C SER A 838 -5.29 7.27 20.17
N ALA A 839 -5.14 8.54 20.56
CA ALA A 839 -5.79 9.66 19.86
C ALA A 839 -5.45 9.61 18.36
N GLY A 840 -6.45 9.26 17.54
CA GLY A 840 -6.33 9.10 16.09
C GLY A 840 -6.14 7.67 15.54
N ALA A 841 -6.16 6.62 16.37
CA ALA A 841 -6.38 5.27 15.88
C ALA A 841 -7.88 5.04 15.67
N SER A 842 -8.24 4.37 14.57
CA SER A 842 -9.48 3.62 14.53
C SER A 842 -9.28 2.32 15.30
N VAL A 843 -10.08 2.03 16.31
CA VAL A 843 -10.27 0.65 16.77
C VAL A 843 -10.61 -0.22 15.56
N GLY A 844 -9.73 -1.17 15.27
CA GLY A 844 -9.97 -2.18 14.24
C GLY A 844 -11.28 -2.89 14.54
N ASN A 845 -12.06 -3.20 13.51
CA ASN A 845 -13.40 -3.77 13.59
C ASN A 845 -13.51 -4.84 14.70
N PRO A 846 -14.07 -4.52 15.88
CA PRO A 846 -13.63 -5.16 17.12
C PRO A 846 -14.01 -6.65 17.18
N ASN A 847 -15.06 -7.05 16.48
CA ASN A 847 -15.46 -8.45 16.38
C ASN A 847 -15.75 -8.79 14.90
N ALA A 848 -14.72 -8.89 14.06
CA ALA A 848 -14.83 -9.08 12.60
C ALA A 848 -15.38 -10.44 12.12
N GLY A 849 -16.03 -11.22 13.00
CA GLY A 849 -16.65 -12.50 12.67
C GLY A 849 -18.01 -12.37 11.95
N GLU A 850 -18.64 -13.51 11.66
CA GLU A 850 -19.94 -13.57 10.98
C GLU A 850 -21.12 -13.15 11.88
N ASN A 851 -20.96 -13.26 13.19
CA ASN A 851 -22.01 -13.04 14.20
C ASN A 851 -21.71 -11.85 15.12
N GLY A 852 -22.76 -11.33 15.77
CA GLY A 852 -22.66 -10.27 16.76
C GLY A 852 -22.47 -10.82 18.17
N TYR A 853 -21.63 -10.15 18.97
CA TYR A 853 -21.30 -10.58 20.34
C TYR A 853 -21.63 -9.49 21.34
N VAL A 854 -22.49 -9.80 22.32
CA VAL A 854 -22.93 -8.81 23.32
C VAL A 854 -22.99 -9.45 24.71
N ALA A 855 -22.15 -8.95 25.62
CA ALA A 855 -22.18 -9.33 27.01
C ALA A 855 -23.28 -8.59 27.78
N TYR A 856 -23.99 -9.29 28.66
CA TYR A 856 -25.05 -8.72 29.50
C TYR A 856 -25.11 -9.40 30.87
N THR A 857 -25.66 -8.71 31.88
CA THR A 857 -25.86 -9.25 33.23
C THR A 857 -27.36 -9.42 33.50
N ASP A 858 -27.78 -10.62 33.91
CA ASP A 858 -29.12 -10.92 34.40
C ASP A 858 -29.04 -11.80 35.67
N GLY A 859 -29.92 -11.56 36.64
CA GLY A 859 -29.93 -12.27 37.93
C GLY A 859 -28.65 -12.15 38.77
N GLY A 860 -27.71 -11.27 38.40
CA GLY A 860 -26.36 -11.19 38.98
C GLY A 860 -25.33 -12.14 38.33
N THR A 861 -25.69 -12.84 37.25
CA THR A 861 -24.78 -13.63 36.41
C THR A 861 -24.49 -12.90 35.11
N THR A 862 -23.24 -12.90 34.67
CA THR A 862 -22.84 -12.35 33.35
C THR A 862 -22.96 -13.43 32.28
N TYR A 863 -23.48 -13.06 31.12
CA TYR A 863 -23.65 -13.91 29.95
C TYR A 863 -23.05 -13.24 28.71
N LEU A 864 -22.63 -14.04 27.74
CA LEU A 864 -22.28 -13.60 26.39
C LEU A 864 -23.34 -14.11 25.41
N ALA A 865 -24.09 -13.19 24.79
CA ALA A 865 -25.02 -13.50 23.72
C ALA A 865 -24.31 -13.53 22.37
N VAL A 866 -24.63 -14.53 21.55
CA VAL A 866 -24.28 -14.59 20.13
C VAL A 866 -25.53 -14.30 19.31
N LEU A 867 -25.43 -13.37 18.37
CA LEU A 867 -26.53 -12.91 17.53
C LEU A 867 -26.24 -13.23 16.05
N ASP A 868 -27.22 -13.82 15.37
CA ASP A 868 -27.16 -14.05 13.93
C ASP A 868 -27.55 -12.76 13.15
N PRO A 869 -27.22 -12.65 11.85
CA PRO A 869 -27.55 -11.48 11.02
C PRO A 869 -29.04 -11.17 10.85
N ASP A 870 -29.95 -12.07 11.25
CA ASP A 870 -31.40 -11.83 11.27
C ASP A 870 -31.91 -11.19 12.58
N GLY A 871 -31.02 -10.97 13.55
CA GLY A 871 -31.36 -10.43 14.87
C GLY A 871 -31.86 -11.48 15.87
N THR A 872 -31.75 -12.77 15.59
CA THR A 872 -32.00 -13.81 16.60
C THR A 872 -30.78 -14.04 17.50
N ILE A 873 -31.02 -14.25 18.79
CA ILE A 873 -29.99 -14.74 19.73
C ILE A 873 -29.92 -16.27 19.57
N THR A 874 -28.89 -16.77 18.90
CA THR A 874 -28.73 -18.19 18.59
C THR A 874 -27.98 -18.97 19.66
N ARG A 875 -27.11 -18.31 20.43
CA ARG A 875 -26.38 -18.88 21.58
C ARG A 875 -26.37 -17.90 22.74
N THR A 876 -26.30 -18.42 23.96
CA THR A 876 -26.07 -17.63 25.17
C THR A 876 -25.19 -18.45 26.11
N VAL A 877 -24.00 -17.93 26.39
CA VAL A 877 -22.98 -18.60 27.21
C VAL A 877 -22.98 -17.94 28.59
N ALA A 878 -23.15 -18.73 29.65
CA ALA A 878 -23.02 -18.21 31.02
C ALA A 878 -21.54 -18.18 31.42
N LEU A 879 -21.05 -17.05 31.90
CA LEU A 879 -19.68 -16.94 32.40
C LEU A 879 -19.55 -17.60 33.79
N PRO A 880 -18.33 -18.00 34.21
CA PRO A 880 -18.12 -18.56 35.54
C PRO A 880 -18.52 -17.60 36.68
N GLU A 881 -18.85 -18.15 37.86
CA GLU A 881 -19.26 -17.34 39.01
C GLU A 881 -18.18 -16.32 39.41
N GLY A 882 -18.57 -15.05 39.50
CA GLY A 882 -17.66 -13.92 39.76
C GLY A 882 -16.87 -13.41 38.56
N GLY A 883 -17.01 -14.04 37.38
CA GLY A 883 -16.42 -13.59 36.13
C GLY A 883 -17.16 -12.40 35.50
N VAL A 884 -16.40 -11.40 35.06
CA VAL A 884 -16.89 -10.22 34.32
C VAL A 884 -16.05 -10.02 33.05
N VAL A 885 -16.57 -9.23 32.11
CA VAL A 885 -15.83 -8.79 30.92
C VAL A 885 -15.76 -7.27 30.88
N THR A 886 -14.69 -6.73 30.32
CA THR A 886 -14.47 -5.27 30.18
C THR A 886 -14.14 -4.85 28.75
N ASN A 887 -13.62 -5.78 27.97
CA ASN A 887 -13.18 -5.60 26.58
C ASN A 887 -14.16 -6.36 25.65
N PRO A 888 -14.16 -6.09 24.34
CA PRO A 888 -14.90 -6.87 23.33
C PRO A 888 -14.50 -8.37 23.29
N VAL A 889 -15.00 -9.13 22.30
CA VAL A 889 -14.39 -10.44 21.99
C VAL A 889 -13.21 -10.22 21.05
N SER A 890 -12.11 -10.93 21.29
CA SER A 890 -10.89 -10.85 20.49
C SER A 890 -10.94 -11.93 19.40
N VAL A 891 -10.56 -11.59 18.16
CA VAL A 891 -10.64 -12.49 17.00
C VAL A 891 -9.23 -12.75 16.46
N SER A 892 -8.86 -14.02 16.33
CA SER A 892 -7.54 -14.46 15.82
C SER A 892 -7.42 -14.36 14.30
N PRO A 893 -6.20 -14.40 13.72
CA PRO A 893 -5.98 -14.28 12.27
C PRO A 893 -6.69 -15.31 11.37
N ASP A 894 -7.08 -16.46 11.94
CA ASP A 894 -7.86 -17.53 11.29
C ASP A 894 -9.38 -17.34 11.37
N GLY A 895 -9.86 -16.43 12.23
CA GLY A 895 -11.27 -16.15 12.49
C GLY A 895 -11.87 -16.83 13.73
N ALA A 896 -11.10 -17.57 14.54
CA ALA A 896 -11.59 -18.06 15.83
C ALA A 896 -11.83 -16.90 16.82
N VAL A 897 -12.77 -17.09 17.76
CA VAL A 897 -13.32 -16.01 18.60
C VAL A 897 -13.20 -16.34 20.08
N TYR A 898 -12.62 -15.43 20.84
CA TYR A 898 -12.26 -15.59 22.25
C TYR A 898 -12.79 -14.44 23.10
N GLN A 899 -13.16 -14.70 24.35
CA GLN A 899 -13.51 -13.68 25.33
C GLN A 899 -12.60 -13.80 26.55
N VAL A 900 -11.81 -12.76 26.84
CA VAL A 900 -11.11 -12.65 28.13
C VAL A 900 -12.12 -12.36 29.24
N ILE A 901 -12.06 -13.14 30.31
CA ILE A 901 -12.91 -13.06 31.51
C ILE A 901 -12.03 -12.68 32.70
N GLN A 902 -12.38 -11.59 33.38
CA GLN A 902 -11.69 -11.11 34.57
C GLN A 902 -12.41 -11.55 35.85
N PHE A 903 -11.64 -11.99 36.84
CA PHE A 903 -12.09 -12.20 38.21
C PHE A 903 -11.50 -11.12 39.10
N ARG A 904 -12.33 -10.45 39.90
CA ARG A 904 -11.94 -9.28 40.67
C ARG A 904 -12.02 -9.52 42.18
N ASP A 905 -11.06 -8.94 42.91
CA ASP A 905 -11.02 -9.02 44.37
C ASP A 905 -12.09 -8.14 45.04
N ALA A 906 -12.17 -8.20 46.37
CA ALA A 906 -13.09 -7.39 47.17
C ALA A 906 -12.77 -5.87 47.18
N GLN A 907 -11.73 -5.44 46.45
CA GLN A 907 -11.37 -4.05 46.19
C GLN A 907 -11.61 -3.66 44.70
N GLY A 908 -12.12 -4.57 43.88
CA GLY A 908 -12.41 -4.37 42.45
C GLY A 908 -11.19 -4.51 41.52
N ARG A 909 -10.03 -4.94 42.03
CA ARG A 909 -8.80 -5.14 41.24
C ARG A 909 -8.83 -6.51 40.56
N VAL A 910 -8.21 -6.63 39.38
CA VAL A 910 -8.11 -7.93 38.69
C VAL A 910 -7.16 -8.84 39.49
N ALA A 911 -7.65 -10.01 39.86
CA ALA A 911 -6.94 -10.99 40.68
C ALA A 911 -6.55 -12.26 39.90
N SER A 912 -7.32 -12.59 38.86
CA SER A 912 -7.02 -13.63 37.88
C SER A 912 -7.83 -13.42 36.59
N GLU A 913 -7.37 -13.97 35.48
CA GLU A 913 -8.05 -13.91 34.17
C GLU A 913 -8.12 -15.28 33.50
N ALA A 914 -9.18 -15.55 32.75
CA ALA A 914 -9.37 -16.76 31.95
C ALA A 914 -9.84 -16.40 30.53
N VAL A 915 -9.84 -17.37 29.61
CA VAL A 915 -10.36 -17.21 28.26
C VAL A 915 -11.52 -18.18 28.05
N LEU A 916 -12.61 -17.68 27.45
CA LEU A 916 -13.69 -18.46 26.86
C LEU A 916 -13.47 -18.56 25.35
N THR A 917 -13.42 -19.77 24.80
CA THR A 917 -13.37 -20.01 23.35
C THR A 917 -14.77 -20.29 22.82
N LEU A 918 -15.26 -19.47 21.88
CA LEU A 918 -16.67 -19.52 21.46
C LEU A 918 -16.98 -20.63 20.46
N SER A 919 -15.98 -21.36 19.94
CA SER A 919 -16.21 -22.54 19.10
C SER A 919 -17.04 -23.59 19.86
N ASN A 920 -16.66 -23.90 21.10
CA ASN A 920 -17.18 -25.02 21.87
C ASN A 920 -17.59 -24.70 23.33
N ASP A 921 -17.55 -23.43 23.74
CA ASP A 921 -17.77 -22.93 25.12
C ASP A 921 -16.76 -23.44 26.16
N ALA A 922 -15.56 -23.87 25.74
CA ALA A 922 -14.47 -24.16 26.66
C ALA A 922 -14.02 -22.87 27.39
N VAL A 923 -13.80 -22.98 28.70
CA VAL A 923 -13.21 -21.92 29.52
C VAL A 923 -11.92 -22.44 30.16
N THR A 924 -10.83 -21.71 29.99
CA THR A 924 -9.52 -22.10 30.53
C THR A 924 -9.44 -21.97 32.05
N THR A 925 -8.42 -22.58 32.66
CA THR A 925 -8.07 -22.32 34.06
C THR A 925 -7.61 -20.87 34.21
N ALA A 926 -8.20 -20.13 35.15
CA ALA A 926 -7.83 -18.74 35.39
C ALA A 926 -6.36 -18.62 35.86
N LEU A 927 -5.56 -17.82 35.14
CA LEU A 927 -4.20 -17.45 35.53
C LEU A 927 -4.26 -16.36 36.61
N PRO A 928 -3.43 -16.42 37.66
CA PRO A 928 -3.38 -15.37 38.68
C PRO A 928 -2.75 -14.07 38.14
N GLY A 929 -3.06 -12.95 38.80
CA GLY A 929 -2.49 -11.64 38.50
C GLY A 929 -3.43 -10.69 37.76
N SER A 930 -2.85 -9.68 37.14
CA SER A 930 -3.51 -8.63 36.35
C SER A 930 -2.98 -8.61 34.90
N PRO A 931 -3.63 -7.90 33.96
CA PRO A 931 -3.04 -7.54 32.67
C PRO A 931 -1.70 -6.81 32.85
N LEU A 932 -0.83 -6.92 31.85
CA LEU A 932 0.50 -6.30 31.81
C LEU A 932 0.46 -4.77 32.02
N GLN A 933 -0.56 -4.11 31.46
CA GLN A 933 -0.91 -2.73 31.77
C GLN A 933 -2.39 -2.60 32.14
N PRO A 934 -2.76 -1.68 33.06
CA PRO A 934 -4.16 -1.37 33.32
C PRO A 934 -4.85 -0.86 32.05
N ASN A 935 -5.97 -1.50 31.69
CA ASN A 935 -6.77 -1.20 30.50
C ASN A 935 -6.09 -1.54 29.17
N TYR A 936 -5.31 -2.61 29.09
CA TYR A 936 -4.87 -3.27 27.85
C TYR A 936 -5.44 -4.69 27.72
N GLU A 937 -5.46 -5.27 26.52
CA GLU A 937 -5.85 -6.67 26.31
C GLU A 937 -4.72 -7.62 26.71
N SER A 938 -5.05 -8.62 27.53
CA SER A 938 -4.09 -9.62 28.03
C SER A 938 -3.83 -10.76 27.04
N ILE A 939 -4.43 -10.73 25.84
CA ILE A 939 -4.42 -11.83 24.87
C ILE A 939 -3.73 -11.40 23.58
N GLU A 940 -2.68 -12.12 23.19
CA GLU A 940 -1.90 -11.90 21.98
C GLU A 940 -2.09 -13.09 21.02
N PHE A 941 -2.03 -12.86 19.70
CA PHE A 941 -2.28 -13.92 18.70
C PHE A 941 -1.05 -14.18 17.83
N GLY A 942 -0.71 -15.46 17.68
CA GLY A 942 0.27 -15.89 16.69
C GLY A 942 -0.29 -15.85 15.26
N PRO A 943 0.60 -15.78 14.23
CA PRO A 943 0.20 -15.81 12.82
C PRO A 943 -0.39 -17.15 12.38
N ASP A 944 -0.30 -18.17 13.23
CA ASP A 944 -0.90 -19.50 13.10
C ASP A 944 -2.33 -19.59 13.66
N GLY A 945 -2.81 -18.57 14.37
CA GLY A 945 -4.12 -18.55 15.05
C GLY A 945 -4.05 -18.79 16.57
N THR A 946 -2.93 -19.32 17.09
CA THR A 946 -2.79 -19.66 18.52
C THR A 946 -2.90 -18.41 19.39
N ALA A 947 -3.77 -18.47 20.40
CA ALA A 947 -4.06 -17.37 21.31
C ALA A 947 -3.26 -17.51 22.62
N TYR A 948 -2.60 -16.45 23.06
CA TYR A 948 -1.71 -16.45 24.23
C TYR A 948 -2.21 -15.45 25.28
N LEU A 949 -2.78 -15.94 26.38
CA LEU A 949 -3.09 -15.12 27.56
C LEU A 949 -1.82 -14.88 28.39
N VAL A 950 -1.55 -13.63 28.74
CA VAL A 950 -0.39 -13.21 29.56
C VAL A 950 -0.85 -12.35 30.74
N THR A 951 -0.58 -12.81 31.97
CA THR A 951 -0.87 -12.08 33.21
C THR A 951 0.38 -11.88 34.07
N VAL A 952 0.34 -10.91 34.99
CA VAL A 952 1.46 -10.60 35.90
C VAL A 952 1.01 -10.41 37.36
N GLU A 953 1.72 -11.05 38.28
CA GLU A 953 1.68 -10.74 39.71
C GLU A 953 2.69 -9.62 40.02
N SER A 954 2.25 -8.35 39.94
CA SER A 954 3.13 -7.17 40.05
C SER A 954 3.87 -7.04 41.40
N ALA A 955 3.48 -7.81 42.42
CA ALA A 955 4.15 -7.85 43.72
C ALA A 955 5.38 -8.78 43.75
N THR A 956 5.44 -9.76 42.84
CA THR A 956 6.54 -10.75 42.73
C THR A 956 7.32 -10.61 41.43
N PHE A 957 6.77 -9.90 40.43
CA PHE A 957 7.22 -9.95 39.03
C PHE A 957 7.23 -11.38 38.47
N THR A 958 6.20 -12.16 38.84
CA THR A 958 5.91 -13.45 38.20
C THR A 958 4.93 -13.21 37.05
N TYR A 959 5.28 -13.73 35.88
CA TYR A 959 4.48 -13.66 34.66
C TYR A 959 3.99 -15.06 34.31
N HIS A 960 2.72 -15.16 33.95
CA HIS A 960 2.05 -16.40 33.58
C HIS A 960 1.63 -16.31 32.12
N PHE A 961 2.01 -17.30 31.32
CA PHE A 961 1.71 -17.40 29.90
C PHE A 961 0.90 -18.67 29.64
N LEU A 962 -0.16 -18.57 28.84
CA LEU A 962 -1.04 -19.67 28.47
C LEU A 962 -1.39 -19.60 26.98
N GLY A 963 -0.80 -20.49 26.18
CA GLY A 963 -1.15 -20.68 24.78
C GLY A 963 -2.34 -21.63 24.62
N ILE A 964 -3.26 -21.29 23.73
CA ILE A 964 -4.58 -21.88 23.53
C ILE A 964 -4.85 -22.05 22.02
N ASP A 965 -5.40 -23.19 21.60
CA ASP A 965 -5.81 -23.45 20.20
C ASP A 965 -7.28 -23.06 19.90
N GLU A 966 -7.70 -23.23 18.64
CA GLU A 966 -9.07 -22.96 18.16
C GLU A 966 -10.18 -23.78 18.87
N ASP A 967 -9.78 -24.90 19.48
CA ASP A 967 -10.62 -25.78 20.31
C ASP A 967 -10.58 -25.41 21.80
N GLY A 968 -9.90 -24.31 22.17
CA GLY A 968 -9.79 -23.85 23.55
C GLY A 968 -8.92 -24.74 24.45
N ALA A 969 -8.15 -25.65 23.88
CA ALA A 969 -7.26 -26.52 24.62
C ALA A 969 -5.91 -25.83 24.87
N THR A 970 -5.34 -26.08 26.06
CA THR A 970 -4.04 -25.56 26.45
C THR A 970 -2.92 -26.27 25.70
N VAL A 971 -2.25 -25.56 24.77
CA VAL A 971 -1.10 -26.09 24.02
C VAL A 971 0.24 -25.83 24.72
N VAL A 972 0.36 -24.74 25.49
CA VAL A 972 1.61 -24.42 26.24
C VAL A 972 1.34 -23.55 27.47
N THR A 973 2.16 -23.71 28.50
CA THR A 973 2.18 -22.85 29.71
C THR A 973 3.60 -22.51 30.11
N LEU A 974 3.82 -21.31 30.63
CA LEU A 974 5.07 -20.88 31.28
C LEU A 974 4.77 -20.01 32.50
N ASP A 975 5.40 -20.31 33.62
CA ASP A 975 5.56 -19.40 34.76
C ASP A 975 7.02 -18.92 34.76
N ALA A 976 7.26 -17.60 34.79
CA ALA A 976 8.61 -17.02 34.79
C ALA A 976 8.72 -15.82 35.73
N THR A 977 9.87 -15.63 36.39
CA THR A 977 10.09 -14.56 37.37
C THR A 977 11.21 -13.60 36.99
N GLY A 978 10.89 -12.31 37.07
CA GLY A 978 11.79 -11.19 36.76
C GLY A 978 11.23 -10.29 35.65
N PRO A 979 11.76 -9.07 35.45
CA PRO A 979 11.16 -8.10 34.54
C PRO A 979 11.07 -8.60 33.09
N LEU A 980 9.86 -8.61 32.54
CA LEU A 980 9.60 -8.84 31.12
C LEU A 980 10.19 -7.69 30.28
N VAL A 981 10.78 -8.02 29.14
CA VAL A 981 11.16 -7.07 28.08
C VAL A 981 10.10 -7.14 26.99
N PRO A 982 9.17 -6.16 26.90
CA PRO A 982 8.11 -6.18 25.91
C PRO A 982 8.67 -5.90 24.50
N GLN A 983 8.03 -6.47 23.49
CA GLN A 983 8.32 -6.26 22.07
C GLN A 983 8.11 -4.82 21.64
N GLN A 984 7.06 -4.19 22.17
CA GLN A 984 6.78 -2.78 21.98
C GLN A 984 6.77 -2.10 23.35
N SER A 985 7.54 -1.03 23.50
CA SER A 985 7.53 -0.21 24.71
C SER A 985 7.25 1.24 24.31
N ASN A 986 5.98 1.61 24.36
CA ASN A 986 5.56 3.00 24.27
C ASN A 986 4.64 3.32 25.45
N TYR A 987 5.09 4.23 26.33
CA TYR A 987 4.42 4.70 27.55
C TYR A 987 3.00 5.31 27.33
N VAL A 988 2.49 5.30 26.10
CA VAL A 988 1.25 5.97 25.67
C VAL A 988 0.41 5.06 24.75
N PHE A 989 0.95 3.95 24.24
CA PHE A 989 0.36 3.27 23.08
C PHE A 989 0.14 1.75 23.24
N ASP A 990 1.14 0.95 23.62
CA ASP A 990 0.97 -0.50 23.82
C ASP A 990 2.16 -1.16 24.56
N GLN A 991 1.96 -2.40 25.06
CA GLN A 991 2.98 -3.35 25.53
C GLN A 991 2.64 -4.81 25.20
N ALA A 992 2.94 -5.23 23.96
CA ALA A 992 2.99 -6.65 23.58
C ALA A 992 4.18 -7.37 24.26
N ALA A 993 3.94 -8.55 24.83
CA ALA A 993 4.94 -9.37 25.50
C ALA A 993 5.69 -10.31 24.57
N LEU A 994 5.05 -10.81 23.50
CA LEU A 994 5.53 -11.95 22.74
C LEU A 994 6.00 -11.55 21.33
N ALA A 995 7.21 -11.97 20.98
CA ALA A 995 7.61 -12.05 19.58
C ALA A 995 6.93 -13.26 18.94
N PHE A 996 6.43 -13.15 17.71
CA PHE A 996 5.91 -14.30 16.98
C PHE A 996 6.79 -14.59 15.76
N GLY A 997 7.30 -15.82 15.70
CA GLY A 997 7.92 -16.34 14.49
C GLY A 997 6.87 -16.62 13.41
N ALA A 998 7.30 -16.67 12.15
CA ALA A 998 6.43 -17.00 11.01
C ALA A 998 5.91 -18.47 11.04
N ASP A 999 6.36 -19.26 12.01
CA ASP A 999 5.97 -20.62 12.34
C ASP A 999 4.88 -20.70 13.43
N GLY A 1000 4.47 -19.58 14.03
CA GLY A 1000 3.53 -19.53 15.16
C GLY A 1000 4.19 -19.59 16.54
N THR A 1001 5.49 -19.90 16.62
CA THR A 1001 6.21 -19.97 17.90
C THR A 1001 6.28 -18.57 18.53
N ALA A 1002 5.80 -18.46 19.77
CA ALA A 1002 5.85 -17.23 20.55
C ALA A 1002 7.16 -17.16 21.38
N TYR A 1003 7.70 -15.97 21.60
CA TYR A 1003 8.97 -15.77 22.30
C TYR A 1003 8.87 -14.67 23.36
N ALA A 1004 9.04 -15.06 24.62
CA ALA A 1004 9.09 -14.16 25.77
C ALA A 1004 10.55 -13.85 26.16
N THR A 1005 10.89 -12.56 26.26
CA THR A 1005 12.23 -12.08 26.66
C THR A 1005 12.18 -11.55 28.09
N LEU A 1006 13.04 -12.07 28.98
CA LEU A 1006 13.04 -11.73 30.41
C LEU A 1006 14.42 -11.29 30.91
N LEU A 1007 14.40 -10.52 32.01
CA LEU A 1007 15.56 -10.09 32.82
C LEU A 1007 15.43 -10.64 34.25
N GLY A 1008 16.49 -10.55 35.04
CA GLY A 1008 16.45 -10.93 36.45
C GLY A 1008 16.68 -12.43 36.68
N ALA A 1009 15.75 -13.12 37.33
CA ALA A 1009 15.97 -14.51 37.78
C ALA A 1009 15.92 -15.51 36.62
N ASP A 1010 14.91 -15.42 35.75
CA ASP A 1010 14.77 -16.29 34.57
C ASP A 1010 15.33 -15.68 33.27
N ALA A 1011 16.32 -14.77 33.40
CA ALA A 1011 16.84 -13.93 32.33
C ALA A 1011 17.26 -14.70 31.06
N GLY A 1012 16.82 -14.22 29.89
CA GLY A 1012 17.03 -14.89 28.60
C GLY A 1012 15.77 -14.85 27.73
N VAL A 1013 15.68 -15.80 26.79
CA VAL A 1013 14.52 -15.94 25.88
C VAL A 1013 13.94 -17.34 25.98
N TRP A 1014 12.62 -17.38 26.15
CA TRP A 1014 11.79 -18.58 26.18
C TRP A 1014 10.95 -18.65 24.92
N ALA A 1015 11.05 -19.76 24.20
CA ALA A 1015 10.14 -20.10 23.12
C ALA A 1015 8.95 -20.89 23.68
N LEU A 1016 7.73 -20.50 23.31
CA LEU A 1016 6.49 -21.16 23.65
C LEU A 1016 5.90 -21.72 22.36
N SER A 1017 5.67 -23.03 22.34
CA SER A 1017 5.28 -23.81 21.17
C SER A 1017 4.41 -24.98 21.60
N PRO A 1018 3.66 -25.65 20.70
CA PRO A 1018 2.89 -26.87 21.03
C PRO A 1018 3.73 -28.04 21.58
N GLN A 1019 5.06 -27.98 21.49
CA GLN A 1019 5.98 -28.95 22.11
C GLN A 1019 6.31 -28.60 23.59
N GLY A 1020 5.87 -27.44 24.08
CA GLY A 1020 6.11 -26.91 25.42
C GLY A 1020 6.97 -25.65 25.44
N ALA A 1021 7.10 -25.03 26.62
CA ALA A 1021 7.96 -23.87 26.84
C ALA A 1021 9.43 -24.31 27.01
N THR A 1022 10.32 -23.73 26.21
CA THR A 1022 11.75 -24.05 26.16
C THR A 1022 12.60 -22.78 26.23
N LYS A 1023 13.55 -22.70 27.16
CA LYS A 1023 14.53 -21.60 27.20
C LYS A 1023 15.54 -21.78 26.06
N VAL A 1024 15.35 -21.05 24.97
CA VAL A 1024 16.19 -21.13 23.74
C VAL A 1024 17.46 -20.30 23.85
N LEU A 1025 17.48 -19.28 24.71
CA LEU A 1025 18.66 -18.51 25.05
C LEU A 1025 18.71 -18.26 26.56
N ASP A 1026 19.83 -18.63 27.20
CA ASP A 1026 20.10 -18.41 28.62
C ASP A 1026 21.22 -17.36 28.76
N VAL A 1027 20.99 -16.29 29.53
CA VAL A 1027 21.89 -15.13 29.55
C VAL A 1027 22.22 -14.68 30.98
N ASP A 1028 23.47 -14.88 31.38
CA ASP A 1028 24.03 -14.25 32.58
C ASP A 1028 24.30 -12.76 32.31
N LEU A 1029 23.43 -11.89 32.85
CA LEU A 1029 23.55 -10.44 32.72
C LEU A 1029 24.20 -9.83 33.96
N GLY A 1030 25.48 -9.46 33.82
CA GLY A 1030 26.18 -8.66 34.82
C GLY A 1030 25.53 -7.27 35.03
N PRO A 1031 25.82 -6.57 36.15
CA PRO A 1031 25.15 -5.33 36.53
C PRO A 1031 25.15 -4.25 35.42
N GLY A 1032 23.97 -3.80 35.02
CA GLY A 1032 23.77 -2.83 33.95
C GLY A 1032 23.73 -3.42 32.53
N GLY A 1033 23.87 -4.74 32.39
CA GLY A 1033 23.57 -5.43 31.13
C GLY A 1033 22.07 -5.37 30.80
N THR A 1034 21.74 -5.41 29.51
CA THR A 1034 20.36 -5.41 29.00
C THR A 1034 20.20 -6.38 27.85
N LEU A 1035 18.99 -6.94 27.75
CA LEU A 1035 18.54 -7.83 26.68
C LEU A 1035 17.44 -7.09 25.91
N GLU A 1036 17.56 -7.03 24.59
CA GLU A 1036 16.52 -6.47 23.71
C GLU A 1036 15.52 -7.58 23.31
N PRO A 1037 14.28 -7.23 22.93
CA PRO A 1037 13.30 -8.20 22.44
C PRO A 1037 13.79 -8.98 21.20
N VAL A 1038 13.25 -10.19 20.96
CA VAL A 1038 13.53 -10.97 19.75
C VAL A 1038 12.98 -10.23 18.52
N ALA A 1039 13.81 -10.04 17.49
CA ALA A 1039 13.39 -9.56 16.17
C ALA A 1039 13.73 -10.60 15.09
N PHE A 1040 12.96 -10.62 13.99
CA PHE A 1040 13.09 -11.65 12.95
C PHE A 1040 13.66 -11.12 11.64
N GLY A 1041 14.45 -11.96 10.98
CA GLY A 1041 14.89 -11.79 9.60
C GLY A 1041 13.76 -12.01 8.59
N THR A 1042 13.97 -11.58 7.35
CA THR A 1042 13.04 -11.81 6.22
C THR A 1042 12.93 -13.30 5.82
N ASP A 1043 13.80 -14.13 6.37
CA ASP A 1043 13.90 -15.58 6.28
C ASP A 1043 13.29 -16.30 7.50
N GLY A 1044 12.87 -15.56 8.53
CA GLY A 1044 12.41 -16.10 9.81
C GLY A 1044 13.51 -16.35 10.85
N THR A 1045 14.78 -16.02 10.57
CA THR A 1045 15.87 -16.18 11.55
C THR A 1045 15.65 -15.24 12.74
N PRO A 1046 15.60 -15.74 13.99
CA PRO A 1046 15.46 -14.89 15.17
C PRO A 1046 16.80 -14.31 15.59
N TYR A 1047 16.79 -13.02 15.92
CA TYR A 1047 17.94 -12.25 16.41
C TYR A 1047 17.60 -11.67 17.80
N VAL A 1048 18.57 -11.73 18.72
CA VAL A 1048 18.49 -11.10 20.04
C VAL A 1048 19.75 -10.29 20.30
N THR A 1049 19.56 -9.04 20.72
CA THR A 1049 20.66 -8.13 21.03
C THR A 1049 20.95 -8.14 22.53
N VAL A 1050 22.19 -8.48 22.88
CA VAL A 1050 22.71 -8.55 24.24
C VAL A 1050 23.71 -7.40 24.44
N THR A 1051 23.43 -6.53 25.41
CA THR A 1051 24.39 -5.50 25.87
C THR A 1051 24.94 -5.92 27.23
N GLN A 1052 26.26 -5.99 27.38
CA GLN A 1052 26.94 -6.26 28.66
C GLN A 1052 27.97 -5.16 28.98
N ARG A 1053 28.26 -4.97 30.26
CA ARG A 1053 29.35 -4.09 30.73
C ARG A 1053 30.64 -4.89 30.84
N VAL A 1054 31.70 -4.45 30.16
CA VAL A 1054 33.02 -5.08 30.12
C VAL A 1054 34.04 -4.08 30.68
N GLY A 1055 34.32 -4.18 31.98
CA GLY A 1055 35.08 -3.15 32.70
C GLY A 1055 34.26 -1.88 32.87
N ASP A 1056 34.71 -0.77 32.30
CA ASP A 1056 34.00 0.52 32.32
C ASP A 1056 33.33 0.88 30.98
N GLU A 1057 33.45 0.02 29.97
CA GLU A 1057 32.79 0.16 28.67
C GLU A 1057 31.58 -0.78 28.54
N TYR A 1058 30.68 -0.47 27.62
CA TYR A 1058 29.60 -1.37 27.21
C TYR A 1058 29.95 -2.03 25.87
N VAL A 1059 29.54 -3.28 25.70
CA VAL A 1059 29.72 -4.06 24.49
C VAL A 1059 28.38 -4.65 24.09
N THR A 1060 28.01 -4.46 22.82
CA THR A 1060 26.79 -4.99 22.20
C THR A 1060 27.15 -6.18 21.31
N THR A 1061 26.48 -7.30 21.51
CA THR A 1061 26.57 -8.53 20.71
C THR A 1061 25.17 -8.86 20.19
N VAL A 1062 25.04 -9.32 18.95
CA VAL A 1062 23.78 -9.90 18.44
C VAL A 1062 23.98 -11.40 18.29
N GLN A 1063 22.98 -12.17 18.71
CA GLN A 1063 22.99 -13.63 18.66
C GLN A 1063 21.78 -14.12 17.89
N THR A 1064 21.98 -15.13 17.05
CA THR A 1064 20.90 -15.91 16.44
C THR A 1064 20.79 -17.27 17.11
N PHE A 1065 19.61 -17.88 17.03
CA PHE A 1065 19.37 -19.25 17.48
C PHE A 1065 18.42 -19.96 16.51
N THR A 1066 18.40 -21.29 16.54
CA THR A 1066 17.43 -22.06 15.74
C THR A 1066 16.10 -22.12 16.48
N PRO A 1067 14.96 -21.78 15.83
CA PRO A 1067 13.62 -22.04 16.37
C PRO A 1067 13.45 -23.51 16.80
N PRO A 1068 12.61 -23.80 17.82
CA PRO A 1068 12.20 -25.17 18.11
C PRO A 1068 11.60 -25.82 16.86
N THR A 1069 12.06 -27.03 16.52
CA THR A 1069 11.62 -27.67 15.27
C THR A 1069 10.20 -28.22 15.45
N VAL A 1070 9.22 -27.52 14.88
CA VAL A 1070 7.87 -28.08 14.66
C VAL A 1070 8.00 -29.25 13.67
N LEU A 1071 7.55 -30.44 14.08
CA LEU A 1071 7.72 -31.74 13.40
C LEU A 1071 6.43 -32.25 12.76
#